data_AF-A0A5J4WQ59-F1
#
_entry.id   AF-A0A5J4WQ59-F1
#
_cell.length_a   1.000
_cell.length_b   1.000
_cell.length_c   1.000
_cell.angle_alpha   90.00
_cell.angle_beta   90.00
_cell.angle_gamma   90.00
#
_symmetry.space_group_name_H-M   'P 1'
#
loop_
_entity.id
_entity.type
_entity.pdbx_description
1 polymer ?
#
loop_
_entity_poly.entity_id
_entity_poly.type
_entity_poly.pdbx_seq_one_letter_code
_entity_poly.pdbx_strand_id
1 'polypeptide(L)'
;MSQSPRISNSGSDNRDVAEVEAKLNQQFIEYAEKTQLQIREKDNHLQQKEEIIFTLQTQNKEEKEKLIKIENKLIIVEESLQKEKEQRIMNENQNAVLEEQVKEQIEQNGKLQKDNEEELRRRRKAEENQKLLNEEKEKILKKLENAEQLIEITQIQVADLEANMNSAKELGKLEMKSELISIQEKMRFNENALKRIQEEKHQSEEKFYLEIHQLEEELTQAKIEIETQNVKYNLIKNQYESDKKVWVENEQKEKKQEKEQNDDKQRADKYEALYNQEQQQRRKLETELLGEQEEKQKNIEQRKEMEQKYIQNEDERRKAEQQLRFGTEEKIEALKCAEYSEKCEKEEHEKRIKAENEANKLQRENERIKKENERNKQEIEIEKNLRLDFQARYLVEFEQKENEIKMRNQIELLQKKTHIEKQDSIRNASEAEKRINELDERLHSAQEEQRIMKDEVERMNAKVEREIIKAKEEERRRKEIEIEKQKIEMENWNLKRDYEKVKIASEKLKQEFGEEKANEEIQISVNLLKEQDDQIHKLKDELEIESSERKKNQEEILILRNAEEKRPKIIKSVLTASDPQHVYIQGELCIRPDNDTHNKCVITVDPVISEGIVYFEVVFFNHDDKIFHIGVTNVEQDAKDKKEVNGDSGNVDSFIFGNGKFISNQRVGAEINLQSNPRTLTFFVEGKEQPNSFIDISQSIRFFVYTIQKHSAFLITRFERLSVSQAKGLNNSRTWIFGSNYSDQILDMEYEGNDEQKKTIREMQEKVCQELVDKFDEKENVEGRKQTIESGITVKLLNILETRDLTSITKQYTNAMYIFTRPSNDEIVSLLIQKKDPFPGLIRTLQSQNEDVVKFSIVSIHNMLYYRGEGSDKTQQHPQSDALIASGGVEKIYALYKKNVSKFIKDRAIICFCFAYRAREITPPETQQDIITNLKVLVRDQDTWMKNASKRALKDLSKNESNRALIMTDGFTIPE
;
A
#
# COMPACT_ATOMS: atom_id res chain seq x y z
N MET A 1 22.35 -83.61 50.39
CA MET A 1 21.20 -84.49 50.12
C MET A 1 20.33 -84.49 51.37
N SER A 2 19.00 -84.51 51.22
CA SER A 2 18.14 -85.17 52.18
C SER A 2 18.66 -86.60 52.40
N GLN A 3 19.47 -86.76 53.44
CA GLN A 3 19.81 -88.01 54.09
C GLN A 3 20.10 -87.69 55.57
N SER A 4 19.35 -88.32 56.47
CA SER A 4 19.78 -88.60 57.85
C SER A 4 21.11 -89.37 57.83
N PRO A 5 21.98 -89.33 58.89
CA PRO A 5 21.54 -89.45 60.29
C PRO A 5 22.36 -88.69 61.37
N ARG A 6 21.81 -88.69 62.59
CA ARG A 6 22.44 -88.86 63.92
C ARG A 6 23.75 -88.13 64.32
N ILE A 7 23.62 -87.48 65.48
CA ILE A 7 24.51 -87.38 66.66
C ILE A 7 25.36 -86.09 66.86
N SER A 8 24.94 -85.36 67.91
CA SER A 8 25.63 -84.45 68.86
C SER A 8 26.62 -83.39 68.36
N ASN A 9 26.42 -82.10 68.70
CA ASN A 9 26.85 -81.43 69.95
C ASN A 9 26.65 -79.90 69.85
N SER A 10 26.54 -79.24 71.01
CA SER A 10 26.68 -77.78 71.29
C SER A 10 25.76 -76.79 70.55
N GLY A 11 24.82 -76.18 71.29
CA GLY A 11 23.98 -75.07 70.81
C GLY A 11 23.60 -74.12 71.94
N SER A 12 24.45 -73.14 72.21
CA SER A 12 24.20 -72.03 73.15
C SER A 12 24.92 -70.77 72.65
N ASP A 13 24.54 -70.22 71.48
CA ASP A 13 25.15 -68.95 71.02
C ASP A 13 24.39 -68.22 69.88
N ASN A 14 23.10 -68.51 69.64
CA ASN A 14 22.38 -67.94 68.47
C ASN A 14 21.18 -67.02 68.79
N ARG A 15 20.92 -66.68 70.06
CA ARG A 15 19.91 -65.66 70.42
C ARG A 15 20.52 -64.28 70.64
N ASP A 16 21.70 -64.23 71.25
CA ASP A 16 22.36 -62.95 71.56
C ASP A 16 22.88 -62.25 70.29
N VAL A 17 23.29 -62.99 69.26
CA VAL A 17 23.74 -62.41 67.98
C VAL A 17 22.60 -61.74 67.23
N ALA A 18 21.41 -62.35 67.17
CA ALA A 18 20.25 -61.78 66.46
C ALA A 18 19.68 -60.53 67.15
N GLU A 19 19.71 -60.46 68.49
CA GLU A 19 19.24 -59.29 69.23
C GLU A 19 20.22 -58.12 69.13
N VAL A 20 21.53 -58.40 69.12
CA VAL A 20 22.57 -57.39 68.87
C VAL A 20 22.49 -56.88 67.43
N GLU A 21 22.27 -57.74 66.46
CA GLU A 21 22.14 -57.36 65.04
C GLU A 21 20.89 -56.49 64.82
N ALA A 22 19.75 -56.81 65.46
CA ALA A 22 18.54 -56.00 65.40
C ALA A 22 18.72 -54.61 66.04
N LYS A 23 19.36 -54.52 67.21
CA LYS A 23 19.65 -53.23 67.87
C LYS A 23 20.65 -52.39 67.07
N LEU A 24 21.66 -53.02 66.47
CA LEU A 24 22.61 -52.32 65.61
C LEU A 24 21.94 -51.82 64.33
N ASN A 25 21.05 -52.61 63.72
CA ASN A 25 20.30 -52.19 62.54
C ASN A 25 19.34 -51.02 62.87
N GLN A 26 18.69 -51.06 64.04
CA GLN A 26 17.82 -49.97 64.46
C GLN A 26 18.58 -48.67 64.74
N GLN A 27 19.78 -48.76 65.35
CA GLN A 27 20.67 -47.60 65.50
C GLN A 27 21.18 -47.08 64.15
N PHE A 28 21.45 -47.96 63.18
CA PHE A 28 21.81 -47.54 61.82
C PHE A 28 20.65 -46.84 61.10
N ILE A 29 19.42 -47.32 61.28
CA ILE A 29 18.21 -46.67 60.74
C ILE A 29 18.00 -45.30 61.38
N GLU A 30 18.05 -45.19 62.71
CA GLU A 30 17.92 -43.90 63.41
C GLU A 30 19.03 -42.92 63.01
N TYR A 31 20.27 -43.39 62.86
CA TYR A 31 21.38 -42.56 62.39
C TYR A 31 21.18 -42.12 60.94
N ALA A 32 20.70 -43.01 60.06
CA ALA A 32 20.38 -42.68 58.67
C ALA A 32 19.23 -41.68 58.56
N GLU A 33 18.17 -41.84 59.35
CA GLU A 33 17.03 -40.91 59.41
C GLU A 33 17.45 -39.53 59.92
N LYS A 34 18.25 -39.48 61.00
CA LYS A 34 18.76 -38.21 61.54
C LYS A 34 19.69 -37.50 60.56
N THR A 35 20.52 -38.26 59.83
CA THR A 35 21.38 -37.72 58.77
C THR A 35 20.55 -37.23 57.59
N GLN A 36 19.50 -37.95 57.18
CA GLN A 36 18.58 -37.49 56.14
C GLN A 36 17.81 -36.23 56.54
N LEU A 37 17.41 -36.11 57.82
CA LEU A 37 16.72 -34.93 58.32
C LEU A 37 17.63 -33.70 58.28
N GLN A 38 18.89 -33.85 58.69
CA GLN A 38 19.91 -32.79 58.59
C GLN A 38 20.22 -32.41 57.14
N ILE A 39 20.21 -33.37 56.21
CA ILE A 39 20.34 -33.09 54.77
C ILE A 39 19.12 -32.30 54.28
N ARG A 40 17.89 -32.69 54.63
CA ARG A 40 16.68 -31.93 54.25
C ARG A 40 16.65 -30.53 54.84
N GLU A 41 17.08 -30.34 56.07
CA GLU A 41 17.18 -29.01 56.69
C GLU A 41 18.22 -28.14 55.98
N LYS A 42 19.37 -28.73 55.61
CA LYS A 42 20.38 -28.04 54.78
C LYS A 42 19.86 -27.71 53.38
N ASP A 43 19.13 -28.62 52.74
CA ASP A 43 18.56 -28.42 51.42
C ASP A 43 17.46 -27.34 51.45
N ASN A 44 16.63 -27.31 52.49
CA ASN A 44 15.65 -26.22 52.69
C ASN A 44 16.35 -24.87 52.91
N HIS A 45 17.40 -24.83 53.73
CA HIS A 45 18.18 -23.61 53.91
C HIS A 45 18.92 -23.18 52.64
N LEU A 46 19.35 -24.14 51.81
CA LEU A 46 19.97 -23.86 50.53
C LEU A 46 18.92 -23.30 49.55
N GLN A 47 17.73 -23.89 49.47
CA GLN A 47 16.61 -23.38 48.67
C GLN A 47 16.20 -21.97 49.09
N GLN A 48 16.09 -21.69 50.39
CA GLN A 48 15.79 -20.32 50.87
C GLN A 48 16.88 -19.33 50.47
N LYS A 49 18.16 -19.73 50.52
CA LYS A 49 19.27 -18.88 50.06
C LYS A 49 19.24 -18.69 48.55
N GLU A 50 18.90 -19.72 47.79
CA GLU A 50 18.74 -19.63 46.33
C GLU A 50 17.57 -18.72 45.94
N GLU A 51 16.44 -18.77 46.65
CA GLU A 51 15.31 -17.84 46.45
C GLU A 51 15.68 -16.39 46.77
N ILE A 52 16.42 -16.16 47.86
CA ILE A 52 16.91 -14.82 48.20
C ILE A 52 17.90 -14.32 47.14
N ILE A 53 18.84 -15.17 46.71
CA ILE A 53 19.79 -14.83 45.63
C ILE A 53 19.04 -14.53 44.34
N PHE A 54 18.03 -15.32 43.99
CA PHE A 54 17.20 -15.10 42.80
C PHE A 54 16.43 -13.77 42.88
N THR A 55 15.88 -13.44 44.04
CA THR A 55 15.18 -12.18 44.28
C THR A 55 16.14 -10.99 44.17
N LEU A 56 17.32 -11.07 44.79
CA LEU A 56 18.36 -10.05 44.69
C LEU A 56 18.92 -9.89 43.27
N GLN A 57 19.09 -11.00 42.54
CA GLN A 57 19.51 -10.96 41.13
C GLN A 57 18.45 -10.31 40.24
N THR A 58 17.17 -10.56 40.51
CA THR A 58 16.05 -9.94 39.79
C THR A 58 15.99 -8.43 40.08
N GLN A 59 16.08 -8.02 41.35
CA GLN A 59 16.13 -6.61 41.73
C GLN A 59 17.34 -5.89 41.12
N ASN A 60 18.52 -6.52 41.14
CA ASN A 60 19.73 -5.94 40.54
C ASN A 60 19.62 -5.87 39.01
N LYS A 61 18.92 -6.82 38.37
CA LYS A 61 18.62 -6.75 36.93
C LYS A 61 17.67 -5.59 36.61
N GLU A 62 16.61 -5.41 37.39
CA GLU A 62 15.68 -4.28 37.23
C GLU A 62 16.36 -2.93 37.49
N GLU A 63 17.24 -2.84 38.48
CA GLU A 63 18.05 -1.65 38.74
C GLU A 63 19.02 -1.36 37.59
N LYS A 64 19.69 -2.38 37.04
CA LYS A 64 20.53 -2.23 35.85
C LYS A 64 19.74 -1.78 34.63
N GLU A 65 18.54 -2.31 34.40
CA GLU A 65 17.66 -1.86 33.32
C GLU A 65 17.22 -0.41 33.51
N LYS A 66 16.91 0.01 34.75
CA LYS A 66 16.63 1.42 35.07
C LYS A 66 17.86 2.30 34.83
N LEU A 67 19.05 1.85 35.21
CA LEU A 67 20.32 2.56 34.99
C LEU A 67 20.63 2.71 33.50
N ILE A 68 20.51 1.66 32.71
CA ILE A 68 20.67 1.70 31.23
C ILE A 68 19.64 2.66 30.61
N LYS A 69 18.40 2.68 31.13
CA LYS A 69 17.36 3.59 30.63
C LYS A 69 17.63 5.05 30.99
N ILE A 70 18.25 5.29 32.14
CA ILE A 70 18.71 6.63 32.56
C ILE A 70 19.94 7.03 31.73
N GLU A 71 20.93 6.17 31.55
CA GLU A 71 22.10 6.40 30.69
C GLU A 71 21.68 6.70 29.25
N ASN A 72 20.76 5.94 28.67
CA ASN A 72 20.25 6.22 27.32
C ASN A 72 19.53 7.57 27.25
N LYS A 73 18.79 7.96 28.29
CA LYS A 73 18.18 9.30 28.35
C LYS A 73 19.26 10.38 28.49
N LEU A 74 20.32 10.13 29.25
CA LEU A 74 21.43 11.04 29.45
C LEU A 74 22.22 11.22 28.14
N ILE A 75 22.49 10.14 27.42
CA ILE A 75 23.11 10.17 26.07
C ILE A 75 22.24 10.98 25.10
N ILE A 76 20.92 10.78 25.08
CA ILE A 76 20.03 11.57 24.21
C ILE A 76 20.03 13.06 24.58
N VAL A 77 20.07 13.38 25.87
CA VAL A 77 20.15 14.77 26.36
C VAL A 77 21.52 15.37 26.05
N GLU A 78 22.60 14.62 26.21
CA GLU A 78 23.97 15.04 25.86
C GLU A 78 24.12 15.24 24.36
N GLU A 79 23.60 14.34 23.52
CA GLU A 79 23.56 14.50 22.07
C GLU A 79 22.72 15.70 21.65
N SER A 80 21.58 15.94 22.31
CA SER A 80 20.74 17.11 22.05
C SER A 80 21.43 18.40 22.46
N LEU A 81 22.09 18.42 23.62
CA LEU A 81 22.87 19.56 24.10
C LEU A 81 24.11 19.81 23.23
N GLN A 82 24.75 18.74 22.73
CA GLN A 82 25.89 18.81 21.84
C GLN A 82 25.46 19.33 20.45
N LYS A 83 24.34 18.84 19.90
CA LYS A 83 23.74 19.39 18.68
C LYS A 83 23.32 20.85 18.86
N GLU A 84 22.79 21.22 20.02
CA GLU A 84 22.44 22.61 20.31
C GLU A 84 23.69 23.49 20.41
N LYS A 85 24.77 23.00 21.03
CA LYS A 85 26.07 23.70 21.08
C LYS A 85 26.69 23.81 19.69
N GLU A 86 26.67 22.76 18.88
CA GLU A 86 27.16 22.77 17.50
C GLU A 86 26.32 23.69 16.63
N GLN A 87 25.00 23.73 16.82
CA GLN A 87 24.12 24.67 16.14
C GLN A 87 24.37 26.11 16.59
N ARG A 88 24.63 26.34 17.89
CA ARG A 88 25.01 27.67 18.40
C ARG A 88 26.35 28.11 17.84
N ILE A 89 27.36 27.24 17.81
CA ILE A 89 28.67 27.53 17.19
C ILE A 89 28.51 27.75 15.68
N MET A 90 27.67 26.98 14.99
CA MET A 90 27.38 27.19 13.57
C MET A 90 26.68 28.53 13.36
N ASN A 91 25.70 28.87 14.20
CA ASN A 91 24.97 30.14 14.13
C ASN A 91 25.87 31.32 14.50
N GLU A 92 26.76 31.18 15.48
CA GLU A 92 27.75 32.19 15.85
C GLU A 92 28.80 32.36 14.74
N ASN A 93 29.25 31.28 14.12
CA ASN A 93 30.14 31.36 12.95
C ASN A 93 29.41 31.93 11.73
N GLN A 94 28.14 31.60 11.51
CA GLN A 94 27.33 32.20 10.45
C GLN A 94 27.06 33.67 10.72
N ASN A 95 26.80 34.05 11.97
CA ASN A 95 26.63 35.44 12.37
C ASN A 95 27.95 36.21 12.26
N ALA A 96 29.09 35.61 12.62
CA ALA A 96 30.41 36.23 12.43
C ALA A 96 30.73 36.39 10.94
N VAL A 97 30.41 35.39 10.10
CA VAL A 97 30.55 35.49 8.64
C VAL A 97 29.59 36.52 8.06
N LEU A 98 28.35 36.61 8.55
CA LEU A 98 27.38 37.63 8.15
C LEU A 98 27.81 39.02 8.62
N GLU A 99 28.38 39.16 9.82
CA GLU A 99 28.92 40.42 10.32
C GLU A 99 30.14 40.86 9.51
N GLU A 100 31.03 39.93 9.14
CA GLU A 100 32.16 40.19 8.25
C GLU A 100 31.68 40.56 6.84
N GLN A 101 30.69 39.83 6.29
CA GLN A 101 30.05 40.13 5.00
C GLN A 101 29.33 41.47 5.01
N VAL A 102 28.64 41.81 6.09
CA VAL A 102 27.99 43.12 6.28
C VAL A 102 29.05 44.21 6.41
N LYS A 103 30.16 43.96 7.10
CA LYS A 103 31.31 44.89 7.13
C LYS A 103 31.91 45.09 5.75
N GLU A 104 32.14 44.01 5.00
CA GLU A 104 32.62 44.06 3.62
C GLU A 104 31.62 44.76 2.71
N GLN A 105 30.30 44.56 2.90
CA GLN A 105 29.26 45.27 2.16
C GLN A 105 29.15 46.75 2.54
N ILE A 106 29.37 47.10 3.80
CA ILE A 106 29.46 48.49 4.25
C ILE A 106 30.71 49.16 3.67
N GLU A 107 31.84 48.45 3.64
CA GLU A 107 33.08 48.95 3.03
C GLU A 107 32.96 49.05 1.51
N GLN A 108 32.34 48.07 0.85
CA GLN A 108 32.02 48.09 -0.57
C GLN A 108 31.00 49.18 -0.89
N ASN A 109 29.97 49.40 -0.08
CA ASN A 109 29.03 50.52 -0.25
C ASN A 109 29.72 51.86 -0.01
N GLY A 110 30.64 51.95 0.95
CA GLY A 110 31.45 53.14 1.18
C GLY A 110 32.40 53.43 0.02
N LYS A 111 32.98 52.39 -0.61
CA LYS A 111 33.71 52.49 -1.88
C LYS A 111 32.78 52.89 -3.02
N LEU A 112 31.62 52.25 -3.17
CA LEU A 112 30.62 52.58 -4.19
C LEU A 112 30.11 54.02 -4.04
N GLN A 113 29.96 54.52 -2.81
CA GLN A 113 29.56 55.91 -2.56
C GLN A 113 30.66 56.88 -2.99
N LYS A 114 31.92 56.58 -2.69
CA LYS A 114 33.07 57.37 -3.16
C LYS A 114 33.23 57.29 -4.68
N ASP A 115 33.05 56.11 -5.25
CA ASP A 115 33.09 55.87 -6.70
C ASP A 115 31.93 56.59 -7.37
N ASN A 116 30.74 56.63 -6.77
CA ASN A 116 29.58 57.37 -7.27
C ASN A 116 29.75 58.89 -7.13
N GLU A 117 30.42 59.37 -6.08
CA GLU A 117 30.81 60.79 -5.96
C GLU A 117 31.90 61.17 -6.97
N GLU A 118 32.87 60.28 -7.22
CA GLU A 118 33.86 60.43 -8.30
C GLU A 118 33.21 60.37 -9.68
N GLU A 119 32.23 59.48 -9.89
CA GLU A 119 31.44 59.33 -11.10
C GLU A 119 30.61 60.60 -11.36
N LEU A 120 29.98 61.16 -10.31
CA LEU A 120 29.27 62.45 -10.40
C LEU A 120 30.23 63.59 -10.74
N ARG A 121 31.46 63.57 -10.21
CA ARG A 121 32.52 64.50 -10.61
C ARG A 121 32.95 64.27 -12.06
N ARG A 122 33.11 63.03 -12.51
CA ARG A 122 33.43 62.69 -13.90
C ARG A 122 32.33 63.11 -14.85
N ARG A 123 31.05 62.94 -14.49
CA ARG A 123 29.90 63.42 -15.27
C ARG A 123 29.87 64.93 -15.37
N ARG A 124 30.06 65.67 -14.27
CA ARG A 124 30.15 67.15 -14.34
C ARG A 124 31.31 67.60 -15.21
N LYS A 125 32.46 66.91 -15.10
CA LYS A 125 33.64 67.19 -15.93
C LYS A 125 33.40 66.82 -17.40
N ALA A 126 32.67 65.74 -17.67
CA ALA A 126 32.27 65.33 -19.01
C ALA A 126 31.23 66.29 -19.61
N GLU A 127 30.27 66.78 -18.83
CA GLU A 127 29.30 67.81 -19.23
C GLU A 127 30.01 69.15 -19.50
N GLU A 128 30.97 69.56 -18.66
CA GLU A 128 31.82 70.72 -18.92
C GLU A 128 32.69 70.54 -20.17
N ASN A 129 33.29 69.36 -20.36
CA ASN A 129 34.06 69.03 -21.56
C ASN A 129 33.17 69.00 -22.81
N GLN A 130 31.94 68.49 -22.71
CA GLN A 130 30.96 68.50 -23.81
C GLN A 130 30.56 69.93 -24.18
N LYS A 131 30.44 70.79 -23.17
CA LYS A 131 30.15 72.22 -23.38
C LYS A 131 31.33 72.93 -24.05
N LEU A 132 32.55 72.63 -23.61
CA LEU A 132 33.79 73.13 -24.22
C LEU A 132 33.94 72.62 -25.67
N LEU A 133 33.63 71.34 -25.91
CA LEU A 133 33.64 70.71 -27.24
C LEU A 133 32.60 71.34 -28.17
N ASN A 134 31.42 71.68 -27.66
CA ASN A 134 30.40 72.39 -28.43
C ASN A 134 30.84 73.81 -28.77
N GLU A 135 31.48 74.53 -27.85
CA GLU A 135 32.06 75.86 -28.12
C GLU A 135 33.24 75.78 -29.12
N GLU A 136 34.04 74.72 -29.08
CA GLU A 136 35.10 74.48 -30.06
C GLU A 136 34.54 74.10 -31.44
N LYS A 137 33.49 73.25 -31.50
CA LYS A 137 32.74 72.95 -32.73
C LYS A 137 32.22 74.22 -33.37
N GLU A 138 31.66 75.15 -32.60
CA GLU A 138 31.16 76.42 -33.10
C GLU A 138 32.28 77.32 -33.67
N LYS A 139 33.44 77.35 -33.01
CA LYS A 139 34.64 78.05 -33.51
C LYS A 139 35.18 77.41 -34.79
N ILE A 140 35.13 76.08 -34.91
CA ILE A 140 35.58 75.34 -36.10
C ILE A 140 34.62 75.57 -37.27
N LEU A 141 33.29 75.56 -37.02
CA LEU A 141 32.29 75.86 -38.04
C LEU A 141 32.54 77.23 -38.67
N LYS A 142 32.82 78.24 -37.83
CA LYS A 142 33.19 79.59 -38.28
C LYS A 142 34.48 79.63 -39.11
N LYS A 143 35.47 78.79 -38.78
CA LYS A 143 36.72 78.69 -39.56
C LYS A 143 36.50 78.02 -40.92
N LEU A 144 35.67 77.00 -40.98
CA LEU A 144 35.26 76.33 -42.23
C LEU A 144 34.48 77.29 -43.13
N GLU A 145 33.53 78.05 -42.57
CA GLU A 145 32.77 79.09 -43.30
C GLU A 145 33.70 80.15 -43.91
N ASN A 146 34.68 80.63 -43.13
CA ASN A 146 35.69 81.57 -43.63
C ASN A 146 36.60 80.97 -44.71
N ALA A 147 36.95 79.69 -44.60
CA ALA A 147 37.75 78.98 -45.59
C ALA A 147 36.98 78.75 -46.89
N GLU A 148 35.67 78.46 -46.83
CA GLU A 148 34.79 78.34 -47.99
C GLU A 148 34.67 79.67 -48.74
N GLN A 149 34.50 80.79 -48.01
CA GLN A 149 34.52 82.12 -48.60
C GLN A 149 35.86 82.44 -49.29
N LEU A 150 36.98 82.04 -48.68
CA LEU A 150 38.31 82.20 -49.27
C LEU A 150 38.50 81.36 -50.53
N ILE A 151 38.00 80.13 -50.56
CA ILE A 151 38.00 79.26 -51.74
C ILE A 151 37.20 79.91 -52.88
N GLU A 152 36.01 80.43 -52.59
CA GLU A 152 35.15 81.08 -53.56
C GLU A 152 35.83 82.33 -54.17
N ILE A 153 36.42 83.18 -53.33
CA ILE A 153 37.21 84.35 -53.78
C ILE A 153 38.38 83.92 -54.65
N THR A 154 39.09 82.85 -54.28
CA THR A 154 40.26 82.38 -55.01
C THR A 154 39.87 81.75 -56.36
N GLN A 155 38.74 81.04 -56.43
CA GLN A 155 38.19 80.51 -57.68
C GLN A 155 37.79 81.63 -58.65
N ILE A 156 37.19 82.72 -58.15
CA ILE A 156 36.89 83.91 -58.95
C ILE A 156 38.18 84.54 -59.48
N GLN A 157 39.22 84.67 -58.65
CA GLN A 157 40.53 85.20 -59.09
C GLN A 157 41.22 84.32 -60.15
N VAL A 158 41.12 83.00 -60.04
CA VAL A 158 41.63 82.07 -61.06
C VAL A 158 40.88 82.26 -62.38
N ALA A 159 39.55 82.36 -62.34
CA ALA A 159 38.73 82.59 -63.54
C ALA A 159 39.04 83.94 -64.22
N ASP A 160 39.23 85.01 -63.44
CA ASP A 160 39.62 86.33 -63.97
C ASP A 160 41.01 86.30 -64.62
N LEU A 161 41.97 85.58 -64.02
CA LEU A 161 43.31 85.41 -64.58
C LEU A 161 43.31 84.56 -65.85
N GLU A 162 42.47 83.53 -65.93
CA GLU A 162 42.25 82.75 -67.15
C GLU A 162 41.65 83.60 -68.28
N ALA A 163 40.65 84.43 -67.96
CA ALA A 163 40.06 85.36 -68.92
C ALA A 163 41.08 86.40 -69.43
N ASN A 164 41.87 86.97 -68.53
CA ASN A 164 42.95 87.91 -68.87
C ASN A 164 44.07 87.25 -69.70
N MET A 165 44.46 86.01 -69.37
CA MET A 165 45.44 85.25 -70.14
C MET A 165 44.94 84.97 -71.56
N ASN A 166 43.65 84.64 -71.71
CA ASN A 166 43.05 84.40 -73.03
C ASN A 166 42.95 85.70 -73.85
N SER A 167 42.62 86.83 -73.24
CA SER A 167 42.65 88.16 -73.87
C SER A 167 44.06 88.57 -74.33
N ALA A 168 45.08 88.36 -73.47
CA ALA A 168 46.48 88.65 -73.81
C ALA A 168 47.06 87.73 -74.90
N LYS A 169 46.53 86.50 -75.05
CA LYS A 169 46.90 85.57 -76.14
C LYS A 169 46.37 86.00 -77.51
N GLU A 170 45.24 86.70 -77.61
CA GLU A 170 44.66 87.14 -78.90
C GLU A 170 45.31 88.43 -79.46
N LEU A 171 45.80 89.34 -78.61
CA LEU A 171 46.48 90.58 -79.03
C LEU A 171 47.98 90.37 -79.30
N GLY A 172 48.31 89.77 -80.44
CA GLY A 172 49.69 89.42 -80.81
C GLY A 172 50.66 90.59 -81.04
N LYS A 173 51.39 91.02 -80.00
CA LYS A 173 52.67 91.78 -80.06
C LYS A 173 53.66 91.34 -78.97
N LEU A 174 54.96 91.32 -79.30
CA LEU A 174 56.07 90.67 -78.58
C LEU A 174 56.37 91.17 -77.14
N GLU A 175 55.75 92.26 -76.68
CA GLU A 175 56.05 92.85 -75.36
C GLU A 175 55.32 92.19 -74.18
N MET A 176 54.32 91.32 -74.39
CA MET A 176 53.53 90.70 -73.28
C MET A 176 53.93 89.25 -72.92
N LYS A 177 55.04 88.71 -73.44
CA LYS A 177 55.43 87.31 -73.20
C LYS A 177 55.85 87.03 -71.74
N SER A 178 56.38 88.02 -71.02
CA SER A 178 56.76 87.90 -69.61
C SER A 178 55.54 87.95 -68.68
N GLU A 179 54.54 88.77 -68.98
CA GLU A 179 53.29 88.85 -68.20
C GLU A 179 52.47 87.57 -68.32
N LEU A 180 52.43 86.95 -69.51
CA LEU A 180 51.72 85.68 -69.70
C LEU A 180 52.34 84.55 -68.85
N ILE A 181 53.67 84.46 -68.79
CA ILE A 181 54.38 83.47 -67.96
C ILE A 181 54.11 83.72 -66.47
N SER A 182 54.13 85.00 -66.03
CA SER A 182 53.82 85.39 -64.66
C SER A 182 52.38 85.03 -64.24
N ILE A 183 51.41 85.22 -65.14
CA ILE A 183 50.01 84.81 -64.90
C ILE A 183 49.90 83.28 -64.83
N GLN A 184 50.59 82.56 -65.70
CA GLN A 184 50.55 81.10 -65.76
C GLN A 184 51.19 80.44 -64.53
N GLU A 185 52.25 81.05 -63.97
CA GLU A 185 52.86 80.62 -62.71
C GLU A 185 51.94 80.88 -61.50
N LYS A 186 51.26 82.03 -61.45
CA LYS A 186 50.27 82.34 -60.40
C LYS A 186 49.06 81.42 -60.44
N MET A 187 48.60 81.07 -61.63
CA MET A 187 47.48 80.15 -61.82
C MET A 187 47.83 78.74 -61.33
N ARG A 188 48.99 78.21 -61.73
CA ARG A 188 49.50 76.93 -61.22
C ARG A 188 49.71 76.92 -59.71
N PHE A 189 50.13 78.05 -59.13
CA PHE A 189 50.27 78.18 -57.69
C PHE A 189 48.92 78.09 -56.98
N ASN A 190 47.91 78.81 -57.49
CA ASN A 190 46.57 78.81 -56.93
C ASN A 190 45.82 77.48 -57.13
N GLU A 191 45.96 76.82 -58.27
CA GLU A 191 45.37 75.48 -58.50
C GLU A 191 45.94 74.44 -57.54
N ASN A 192 47.26 74.46 -57.32
CA ASN A 192 47.91 73.56 -56.35
C ASN A 192 47.52 73.90 -54.91
N ALA A 193 47.36 75.18 -54.57
CA ALA A 193 46.88 75.60 -53.26
C ALA A 193 45.43 75.14 -53.03
N LEU A 194 44.55 75.29 -54.02
CA LEU A 194 43.16 74.83 -53.96
C LEU A 194 43.07 73.32 -53.76
N LYS A 195 43.88 72.54 -54.50
CA LYS A 195 43.90 71.09 -54.38
C LYS A 195 44.38 70.62 -53.00
N ARG A 196 45.40 71.27 -52.43
CA ARG A 196 45.85 70.99 -51.06
C ARG A 196 44.78 71.30 -50.02
N ILE A 197 44.09 72.44 -50.15
CA ILE A 197 43.02 72.83 -49.24
C ILE A 197 41.84 71.84 -49.31
N GLN A 198 41.52 71.33 -50.51
CA GLN A 198 40.46 70.31 -50.67
C GLN A 198 40.85 68.95 -50.08
N GLU A 199 42.10 68.52 -50.26
CA GLU A 199 42.62 67.27 -49.66
C GLU A 199 42.67 67.38 -48.12
N GLU A 200 43.11 68.52 -47.58
CA GLU A 200 43.11 68.78 -46.13
C GLU A 200 41.67 68.83 -45.55
N LYS A 201 40.70 69.42 -46.27
CA LYS A 201 39.28 69.42 -45.87
C LYS A 201 38.73 67.99 -45.78
N HIS A 202 38.94 67.18 -46.81
CA HIS A 202 38.42 65.80 -46.85
C HIS A 202 39.04 64.91 -45.76
N GLN A 203 40.35 65.00 -45.53
CA GLN A 203 41.01 64.24 -44.46
C GLN A 203 40.52 64.66 -43.08
N SER A 204 40.24 65.94 -42.90
CA SER A 204 39.66 66.47 -41.65
C SER A 204 38.23 65.95 -41.44
N GLU A 205 37.38 65.98 -42.48
CA GLU A 205 35.99 65.50 -42.43
C GLU A 205 35.88 64.00 -42.12
N GLU A 206 36.71 63.14 -42.74
CA GLU A 206 36.75 61.72 -42.42
C GLU A 206 37.15 61.46 -40.97
N LYS A 207 38.17 62.18 -40.49
CA LYS A 207 38.62 62.07 -39.10
C LYS A 207 37.50 62.47 -38.13
N PHE A 208 36.74 63.51 -38.45
CA PHE A 208 35.60 63.94 -37.63
C PHE A 208 34.43 62.96 -37.63
N TYR A 209 34.13 62.31 -38.76
CA TYR A 209 33.08 61.29 -38.81
C TYR A 209 33.41 60.10 -37.90
N LEU A 210 34.67 59.66 -37.88
CA LEU A 210 35.16 58.61 -36.98
C LEU A 210 35.10 59.02 -35.50
N GLU A 211 35.51 60.26 -35.17
CA GLU A 211 35.46 60.78 -33.80
C GLU A 211 34.02 60.93 -33.28
N ILE A 212 33.08 61.37 -34.12
CA ILE A 212 31.66 61.47 -33.75
C ILE A 212 31.06 60.08 -33.52
N HIS A 213 31.34 59.12 -34.41
CA HIS A 213 30.83 57.75 -34.25
C HIS A 213 31.34 57.09 -32.96
N GLN A 214 32.62 57.29 -32.61
CA GLN A 214 33.17 56.80 -31.34
C GLN A 214 32.50 57.45 -30.13
N LEU A 215 32.28 58.76 -30.15
CA LEU A 215 31.61 59.47 -29.06
C LEU A 215 30.14 59.06 -28.91
N GLU A 216 29.44 58.74 -30.01
CA GLU A 216 28.06 58.23 -29.98
C GLU A 216 27.98 56.82 -29.39
N GLU A 217 28.93 55.94 -29.73
CA GLU A 217 29.05 54.61 -29.10
C GLU A 217 29.34 54.72 -27.60
N GLU A 218 30.29 55.56 -27.19
CA GLU A 218 30.62 55.80 -25.78
C GLU A 218 29.42 56.36 -24.99
N LEU A 219 28.65 57.29 -25.58
CA LEU A 219 27.44 57.84 -24.97
C LEU A 219 26.36 56.76 -24.79
N THR A 220 26.21 55.87 -25.77
CA THR A 220 25.21 54.80 -25.73
C THR A 220 25.59 53.77 -24.67
N GLN A 221 26.87 53.43 -24.56
CA GLN A 221 27.39 52.55 -23.53
C GLN A 221 27.20 53.13 -22.12
N ALA A 222 27.52 54.42 -21.94
CA ALA A 222 27.33 55.11 -20.65
C ALA A 222 25.85 55.16 -20.22
N LYS A 223 24.91 55.33 -21.16
CA LYS A 223 23.46 55.30 -20.86
C LYS A 223 23.01 53.93 -20.35
N ILE A 224 23.43 52.85 -21.01
CA ILE A 224 23.11 51.47 -20.61
C ILE A 224 23.65 51.19 -19.20
N GLU A 225 24.85 51.68 -18.90
CA GLU A 225 25.50 51.49 -17.60
C GLU A 225 24.76 52.23 -16.48
N ILE A 226 24.27 53.45 -16.75
CA ILE A 226 23.41 54.22 -15.83
C ILE A 226 22.10 53.49 -15.54
N GLU A 227 21.41 53.01 -16.58
CA GLU A 227 20.15 52.28 -16.44
C GLU A 227 20.35 51.01 -15.58
N THR A 228 21.44 50.29 -15.83
CA THR A 228 21.81 49.06 -15.11
C THR A 228 22.07 49.36 -13.62
N GLN A 229 22.75 50.46 -13.31
CA GLN A 229 23.01 50.87 -11.92
C GLN A 229 21.74 51.33 -11.20
N ASN A 230 20.83 52.03 -11.89
CA ASN A 230 19.53 52.42 -11.31
C ASN A 230 18.66 51.21 -10.94
N VAL A 231 18.66 50.16 -11.77
CA VAL A 231 17.97 48.91 -11.45
C VAL A 231 18.59 48.24 -10.22
N LYS A 232 19.92 48.17 -10.12
CA LYS A 232 20.62 47.64 -8.95
C LYS A 232 20.31 48.43 -7.68
N TYR A 233 20.32 49.76 -7.75
CA TYR A 233 19.99 50.64 -6.62
C TYR A 233 18.57 50.40 -6.12
N ASN A 234 17.58 50.29 -7.01
CA ASN A 234 16.19 50.05 -6.63
C ASN A 234 16.01 48.66 -5.99
N LEU A 235 16.72 47.65 -6.46
CA LEU A 235 16.70 46.31 -5.88
C LEU A 235 17.26 46.31 -4.44
N ILE A 236 18.42 46.94 -4.24
CA ILE A 236 19.07 47.07 -2.93
C ILE A 236 18.18 47.88 -1.97
N LYS A 237 17.56 48.96 -2.45
CA LYS A 237 16.66 49.79 -1.65
C LYS A 237 15.45 49.00 -1.15
N ASN A 238 14.81 48.22 -2.02
CA ASN A 238 13.67 47.39 -1.64
C ASN A 238 14.06 46.29 -0.64
N GLN A 239 15.25 45.71 -0.81
CA GLN A 239 15.78 44.70 0.10
C GLN A 239 16.09 45.29 1.48
N TYR A 240 16.75 46.45 1.53
CA TYR A 240 16.99 47.19 2.78
C TYR A 240 15.69 47.58 3.50
N GLU A 241 14.65 48.01 2.77
CA GLU A 241 13.35 48.32 3.38
C GLU A 241 12.67 47.07 3.98
N SER A 242 12.84 45.91 3.34
CA SER A 242 12.36 44.62 3.87
C SER A 242 13.12 44.20 5.13
N ASP A 243 14.45 44.22 5.07
CA ASP A 243 15.32 43.85 6.18
C ASP A 243 15.14 44.77 7.39
N LYS A 244 14.96 46.08 7.15
CA LYS A 244 14.64 47.06 8.20
C LYS A 244 13.32 46.73 8.90
N LYS A 245 12.32 46.23 8.16
CA LYS A 245 11.02 45.86 8.72
C LYS A 245 11.14 44.62 9.62
N VAL A 246 11.89 43.61 9.18
CA VAL A 246 12.21 42.41 9.97
C VAL A 246 13.01 42.77 11.23
N TRP A 247 14.00 43.66 11.10
CA TRP A 247 14.82 44.11 12.22
C TRP A 247 14.00 44.82 13.31
N VAL A 248 13.09 45.73 12.92
CA VAL A 248 12.20 46.42 13.87
C VAL A 248 11.25 45.43 14.58
N GLU A 249 10.73 44.43 13.87
CA GLU A 249 9.88 43.39 14.46
C GLU A 249 10.67 42.49 15.45
N ASN A 250 11.93 42.18 15.16
CA ASN A 250 12.80 41.43 16.05
C ASN A 250 13.19 42.24 17.29
N GLU A 251 13.53 43.52 17.15
CA GLU A 251 13.86 44.41 18.27
C GLU A 251 12.66 44.58 19.23
N GLN A 252 11.42 44.61 18.70
CA GLN A 252 10.20 44.63 19.52
C GLN A 252 9.97 43.31 20.26
N LYS A 253 10.32 42.17 19.65
CA LYS A 253 10.25 40.86 20.30
C LYS A 253 11.31 40.70 21.39
N GLU A 254 12.54 41.12 21.15
CA GLU A 254 13.62 41.08 22.14
C GLU A 254 13.32 41.96 23.35
N LYS A 255 12.85 43.21 23.15
CA LYS A 255 12.42 44.07 24.26
C LYS A 255 11.26 43.48 25.08
N LYS A 256 10.41 42.67 24.44
CA LYS A 256 9.31 41.96 25.11
C LYS A 256 9.83 40.76 25.91
N GLN A 257 10.78 40.00 25.35
CA GLN A 257 11.47 38.90 26.04
C GLN A 257 12.35 39.38 27.20
N GLU A 258 13.09 40.47 27.06
CA GLU A 258 13.87 41.07 28.16
C GLU A 258 12.96 41.51 29.30
N LYS A 259 11.78 42.07 28.99
CA LYS A 259 10.80 42.46 30.01
C LYS A 259 10.24 41.25 30.75
N GLU A 260 9.88 40.18 30.03
CA GLU A 260 9.45 38.91 30.64
C GLU A 260 10.55 38.25 31.47
N GLN A 261 11.80 38.24 31.01
CA GLN A 261 12.93 37.70 31.77
C GLN A 261 13.25 38.52 33.03
N ASN A 262 13.10 39.85 32.99
CA ASN A 262 13.28 40.70 34.17
C ASN A 262 12.16 40.50 35.20
N ASP A 263 10.91 40.33 34.73
CA ASP A 263 9.76 40.03 35.57
C ASP A 263 9.85 38.61 36.17
N ASP A 264 10.43 37.65 35.44
CA ASP A 264 10.71 36.30 35.94
C ASP A 264 11.87 36.27 36.93
N LYS A 265 12.92 37.07 36.72
CA LYS A 265 14.03 37.23 37.66
C LYS A 265 13.59 37.88 38.98
N GLN A 266 12.75 38.93 38.92
CA GLN A 266 12.17 39.52 40.13
C GLN A 266 11.25 38.55 40.89
N ARG A 267 10.53 37.68 40.17
CA ARG A 267 9.76 36.60 40.80
C ARG A 267 10.69 35.57 41.46
N ALA A 268 11.74 35.14 40.78
CA ALA A 268 12.72 34.19 41.31
C ALA A 268 13.41 34.72 42.57
N ASP A 269 13.90 35.96 42.56
CA ASP A 269 14.55 36.59 43.73
C ASP A 269 13.58 36.74 44.92
N LYS A 270 12.30 37.02 44.66
CA LYS A 270 11.25 37.09 45.69
C LYS A 270 10.92 35.72 46.27
N TYR A 271 10.89 34.67 45.42
CA TYR A 271 10.71 33.29 45.87
C TYR A 271 11.91 32.78 46.67
N GLU A 272 13.13 33.13 46.29
CA GLU A 272 14.35 32.72 47.00
C GLU A 272 14.47 33.39 48.37
N ALA A 273 14.05 34.67 48.50
CA ALA A 273 13.96 35.35 49.79
C ALA A 273 12.90 34.73 50.72
N LEU A 274 11.71 34.41 50.19
CA LEU A 274 10.65 33.71 50.94
C LEU A 274 11.07 32.30 51.34
N TYR A 275 11.74 31.57 50.45
CA TYR A 275 12.27 30.23 50.72
C TYR A 275 13.30 30.25 51.84
N ASN A 276 14.25 31.20 51.83
CA ASN A 276 15.25 31.33 52.90
C ASN A 276 14.63 31.72 54.25
N GLN A 277 13.57 32.55 54.24
CA GLN A 277 12.82 32.91 55.44
C GLN A 277 12.02 31.72 56.00
N GLU A 278 11.40 30.92 55.12
CA GLU A 278 10.71 29.68 55.49
C GLU A 278 11.69 28.61 56.02
N GLN A 279 12.89 28.49 55.45
CA GLN A 279 13.93 27.56 55.92
C GLN A 279 14.47 27.90 57.32
N GLN A 280 14.52 29.18 57.67
CA GLN A 280 14.88 29.61 59.04
C GLN A 280 13.76 29.35 60.03
N GLN A 281 12.50 29.52 59.63
CA GLN A 281 11.35 29.18 60.47
C GLN A 281 11.19 27.66 60.63
N ARG A 282 11.38 26.89 59.56
CA ARG A 282 11.42 25.43 59.57
C ARG A 282 12.47 24.93 60.53
N ARG A 283 13.73 25.38 60.44
CA ARG A 283 14.79 24.92 61.35
C ARG A 283 14.48 25.19 62.82
N LYS A 284 13.85 26.32 63.16
CA LYS A 284 13.42 26.62 64.54
C LYS A 284 12.29 25.69 65.00
N LEU A 285 11.26 25.51 64.16
CA LEU A 285 10.18 24.56 64.41
C LEU A 285 10.69 23.12 64.46
N GLU A 286 11.71 22.75 63.68
CA GLU A 286 12.29 21.41 63.61
C GLU A 286 13.03 21.07 64.90
N THR A 287 13.74 22.03 65.50
CA THR A 287 14.34 21.85 66.84
C THR A 287 13.31 21.75 67.97
N GLU A 288 12.23 22.52 67.94
CA GLU A 288 11.13 22.39 68.92
C GLU A 288 10.34 21.10 68.72
N LEU A 289 10.12 20.71 67.46
CA LEU A 289 9.46 19.47 67.08
C LEU A 289 10.31 18.26 67.45
N LEU A 290 11.65 18.31 67.36
CA LEU A 290 12.52 17.21 67.77
C LEU A 290 12.43 16.96 69.28
N GLY A 291 12.37 18.03 70.08
CA GLY A 291 12.15 17.94 71.54
C GLY A 291 10.78 17.36 71.90
N GLU A 292 9.71 17.82 71.24
CA GLU A 292 8.36 17.24 71.41
C GLU A 292 8.25 15.81 70.86
N GLN A 293 8.96 15.50 69.78
CA GLN A 293 8.96 14.18 69.15
C GLN A 293 9.64 13.16 70.05
N GLU A 294 10.74 13.47 70.72
CA GLU A 294 11.38 12.54 71.65
C GLU A 294 10.48 12.21 72.86
N GLU A 295 9.74 13.20 73.38
CA GLU A 295 8.83 13.02 74.50
C GLU A 295 7.52 12.31 74.09
N LYS A 296 6.99 12.64 72.90
CA LYS A 296 5.88 11.90 72.28
C LYS A 296 6.31 10.47 71.90
N GLN A 297 7.53 10.25 71.43
CA GLN A 297 8.02 8.92 71.03
C GLN A 297 8.05 8.00 72.24
N LYS A 298 8.53 8.48 73.40
CA LYS A 298 8.52 7.72 74.67
C LYS A 298 7.11 7.33 75.13
N ASN A 299 6.15 8.24 75.02
CA ASN A 299 4.74 7.99 75.36
C ASN A 299 4.02 7.12 74.31
N ILE A 300 4.39 7.25 73.05
CA ILE A 300 3.91 6.43 71.93
C ILE A 300 4.44 5.00 72.07
N GLU A 301 5.70 4.79 72.48
CA GLU A 301 6.26 3.45 72.69
C GLU A 301 5.51 2.69 73.80
N GLN A 302 5.23 3.35 74.93
CA GLN A 302 4.45 2.74 76.02
C GLN A 302 3.00 2.47 75.64
N ARG A 303 2.37 3.34 74.84
CA ARG A 303 1.03 3.10 74.29
C ARG A 303 1.03 2.01 73.23
N LYS A 304 2.06 1.94 72.38
CA LYS A 304 2.24 0.89 71.36
C LYS A 304 2.41 -0.48 71.98
N GLU A 305 3.14 -0.62 73.09
CA GLU A 305 3.26 -1.91 73.79
C GLU A 305 1.92 -2.38 74.39
N MET A 306 1.16 -1.47 74.99
CA MET A 306 -0.18 -1.78 75.54
C MET A 306 -1.20 -2.08 74.44
N GLU A 307 -1.16 -1.33 73.33
CA GLU A 307 -2.04 -1.50 72.18
C GLU A 307 -1.67 -2.76 71.38
N GLN A 308 -0.39 -3.11 71.25
CA GLN A 308 0.05 -4.38 70.67
C GLN A 308 -0.44 -5.57 71.49
N LYS A 309 -0.37 -5.54 72.83
CA LYS A 309 -0.92 -6.61 73.68
C LYS A 309 -2.43 -6.75 73.55
N TYR A 310 -3.16 -5.65 73.41
CA TYR A 310 -4.62 -5.69 73.24
C TYR A 310 -5.03 -6.19 71.84
N ILE A 311 -4.32 -5.75 70.79
CA ILE A 311 -4.52 -6.23 69.41
C ILE A 311 -4.21 -7.73 69.32
N GLN A 312 -3.14 -8.20 69.97
CA GLN A 312 -2.77 -9.61 69.96
C GLN A 312 -3.84 -10.50 70.62
N ASN A 313 -4.41 -10.07 71.75
CA ASN A 313 -5.51 -10.79 72.40
C ASN A 313 -6.82 -10.76 71.57
N GLU A 314 -7.11 -9.66 70.88
CA GLU A 314 -8.31 -9.53 70.06
C GLU A 314 -8.20 -10.30 68.74
N ASP A 315 -7.01 -10.37 68.15
CA ASP A 315 -6.70 -11.23 66.99
C ASP A 315 -6.77 -12.72 67.37
N GLU A 316 -6.31 -13.10 68.57
CA GLU A 316 -6.47 -14.47 69.08
C GLU A 316 -7.95 -14.83 69.30
N ARG A 317 -8.74 -13.91 69.86
CA ARG A 317 -10.20 -14.08 70.02
C ARG A 317 -10.89 -14.26 68.67
N ARG A 318 -10.55 -13.43 67.67
CA ARG A 318 -11.14 -13.50 66.32
C ARG A 318 -10.70 -14.73 65.55
N LYS A 319 -9.43 -15.16 65.67
CA LYS A 319 -8.98 -16.45 65.10
C LYS A 319 -9.75 -17.63 65.70
N ALA A 320 -9.99 -17.61 67.01
CA ALA A 320 -10.80 -18.64 67.66
C ALA A 320 -12.26 -18.61 67.20
N GLU A 321 -12.86 -17.43 67.06
CA GLU A 321 -14.25 -17.25 66.61
C GLU A 321 -14.44 -17.63 65.13
N GLN A 322 -13.44 -17.33 64.30
CA GLN A 322 -13.38 -17.70 62.89
C GLN A 322 -13.19 -19.21 62.72
N GLN A 323 -12.33 -19.85 63.52
CA GLN A 323 -12.22 -21.31 63.56
C GLN A 323 -13.52 -21.98 64.03
N LEU A 324 -14.23 -21.37 64.98
CA LEU A 324 -15.52 -21.90 65.42
C LEU A 324 -16.58 -21.79 64.32
N ARG A 325 -16.60 -20.66 63.58
CA ARG A 325 -17.54 -20.44 62.46
C ARG A 325 -17.27 -21.36 61.28
N PHE A 326 -16.02 -21.48 60.83
CA PHE A 326 -15.67 -22.45 59.80
C PHE A 326 -15.94 -23.88 60.24
N GLY A 327 -15.66 -24.23 61.49
CA GLY A 327 -16.01 -25.55 62.05
C GLY A 327 -17.52 -25.81 62.10
N THR A 328 -18.36 -24.79 62.33
CA THR A 328 -19.83 -24.92 62.26
C THR A 328 -20.34 -25.00 60.82
N GLU A 329 -19.76 -24.25 59.89
CA GLU A 329 -20.14 -24.30 58.47
C GLU A 329 -19.72 -25.63 57.83
N GLU A 330 -18.50 -26.11 58.08
CA GLU A 330 -18.06 -27.45 57.68
C GLU A 330 -18.96 -28.53 58.29
N LYS A 331 -19.40 -28.39 59.54
CA LYS A 331 -20.37 -29.33 60.14
C LYS A 331 -21.73 -29.29 59.44
N ILE A 332 -22.22 -28.12 59.06
CA ILE A 332 -23.49 -27.97 58.35
C ILE A 332 -23.39 -28.53 56.92
N GLU A 333 -22.25 -28.34 56.25
CA GLU A 333 -22.00 -28.89 54.91
C GLU A 333 -21.75 -30.39 54.95
N ALA A 334 -21.04 -30.90 55.95
CA ALA A 334 -20.89 -32.32 56.21
C ALA A 334 -22.24 -32.97 56.56
N LEU A 335 -23.12 -32.29 57.31
CA LEU A 335 -24.48 -32.77 57.57
C LEU A 335 -25.33 -32.82 56.29
N LYS A 336 -25.24 -31.81 55.42
CA LYS A 336 -25.94 -31.83 54.11
C LYS A 336 -25.38 -32.90 53.18
N CYS A 337 -24.06 -33.10 53.15
CA CYS A 337 -23.43 -34.17 52.38
C CYS A 337 -23.79 -35.55 52.95
N ALA A 338 -23.86 -35.69 54.28
CA ALA A 338 -24.31 -36.91 54.93
C ALA A 338 -25.79 -37.19 54.63
N GLU A 339 -26.69 -36.20 54.70
CA GLU A 339 -28.11 -36.36 54.33
C GLU A 339 -28.27 -36.73 52.84
N TYR A 340 -27.48 -36.13 51.95
CA TYR A 340 -27.49 -36.47 50.52
C TYR A 340 -26.92 -37.88 50.29
N SER A 341 -25.83 -38.25 50.96
CA SER A 341 -25.24 -39.58 50.92
C SER A 341 -26.20 -40.63 51.47
N GLU A 342 -26.88 -40.35 52.59
CA GLU A 342 -27.87 -41.27 53.18
C GLU A 342 -29.09 -41.45 52.26
N LYS A 343 -29.47 -40.41 51.50
CA LYS A 343 -30.51 -40.50 50.49
C LYS A 343 -30.06 -41.32 49.27
N CYS A 344 -28.84 -41.09 48.78
CA CYS A 344 -28.24 -41.90 47.72
C CYS A 344 -28.05 -43.35 48.15
N GLU A 345 -27.59 -43.61 49.37
CA GLU A 345 -27.44 -44.95 49.94
C GLU A 345 -28.80 -45.63 50.11
N LYS A 346 -29.88 -44.91 50.49
CA LYS A 346 -31.24 -45.48 50.53
C LYS A 346 -31.74 -45.85 49.13
N GLU A 347 -31.55 -45.00 48.14
CA GLU A 347 -31.92 -45.30 46.74
C GLU A 347 -31.06 -46.44 46.16
N GLU A 348 -29.77 -46.49 46.49
CA GLU A 348 -28.88 -47.57 46.09
C GLU A 348 -29.21 -48.87 46.84
N HIS A 349 -29.56 -48.80 48.12
CA HIS A 349 -30.01 -49.94 48.90
C HIS A 349 -31.33 -50.50 48.36
N GLU A 350 -32.29 -49.66 47.95
CA GLU A 350 -33.49 -50.12 47.25
C GLU A 350 -33.18 -50.77 45.90
N LYS A 351 -32.22 -50.22 45.13
CA LYS A 351 -31.75 -50.83 43.88
C LYS A 351 -31.04 -52.16 44.13
N ARG A 352 -30.20 -52.26 45.15
CA ARG A 352 -29.52 -53.49 45.58
C ARG A 352 -30.51 -54.52 46.10
N ILE A 353 -31.52 -54.14 46.87
CA ILE A 353 -32.60 -55.05 47.31
C ILE A 353 -33.35 -55.60 46.10
N LYS A 354 -33.66 -54.78 45.09
CA LYS A 354 -34.29 -55.27 43.84
C LYS A 354 -33.36 -56.23 43.09
N ALA A 355 -32.10 -55.87 42.91
CA ALA A 355 -31.11 -56.69 42.23
C ALA A 355 -30.80 -58.01 42.99
N GLU A 356 -30.75 -57.97 44.32
CA GLU A 356 -30.53 -59.13 45.18
C GLU A 356 -31.76 -60.05 45.19
N ASN A 357 -32.97 -59.49 45.17
CA ASN A 357 -34.18 -60.29 45.00
C ASN A 357 -34.21 -60.99 43.63
N GLU A 358 -33.77 -60.32 42.56
CA GLU A 358 -33.61 -60.93 41.23
C GLU A 358 -32.50 -61.99 41.22
N ALA A 359 -31.33 -61.70 41.80
CA ALA A 359 -30.21 -62.61 41.91
C ALA A 359 -30.58 -63.86 42.73
N ASN A 360 -31.29 -63.71 43.84
CA ASN A 360 -31.80 -64.82 44.64
C ASN A 360 -32.85 -65.65 43.88
N LYS A 361 -33.68 -65.01 43.05
CA LYS A 361 -34.65 -65.72 42.19
C LYS A 361 -33.92 -66.58 41.15
N LEU A 362 -32.91 -66.00 40.49
CA LEU A 362 -32.02 -66.70 39.55
C LEU A 362 -31.18 -67.78 40.23
N GLN A 363 -30.70 -67.57 41.45
CA GLN A 363 -29.93 -68.55 42.21
C GLN A 363 -30.79 -69.75 42.59
N ARG A 364 -32.04 -69.54 43.03
CA ARG A 364 -32.98 -70.63 43.30
C ARG A 364 -33.29 -71.45 42.06
N GLU A 365 -33.40 -70.79 40.91
CA GLU A 365 -33.60 -71.45 39.61
C GLU A 365 -32.36 -72.25 39.19
N ASN A 366 -31.17 -71.66 39.32
CA ASN A 366 -29.89 -72.32 39.09
C ASN A 366 -29.67 -73.52 40.02
N GLU A 367 -29.97 -73.43 41.32
CA GLU A 367 -29.87 -74.57 42.25
C GLU A 367 -30.86 -75.68 41.91
N ARG A 368 -32.05 -75.34 41.41
CA ARG A 368 -33.03 -76.31 40.88
C ARG A 368 -32.42 -77.10 39.72
N ILE A 369 -31.87 -76.39 38.74
CA ILE A 369 -31.21 -76.96 37.57
C ILE A 369 -29.97 -77.77 38.00
N LYS A 370 -29.21 -77.29 38.99
CA LYS A 370 -28.02 -77.99 39.50
C LYS A 370 -28.38 -79.32 40.15
N LYS A 371 -29.41 -79.36 41.02
CA LYS A 371 -29.90 -80.60 41.64
C LYS A 371 -30.45 -81.58 40.61
N GLU A 372 -31.10 -81.09 39.57
CA GLU A 372 -31.57 -81.91 38.45
C GLU A 372 -30.40 -82.51 37.66
N ASN A 373 -29.37 -81.70 37.37
CA ASN A 373 -28.13 -82.16 36.77
C ASN A 373 -27.36 -83.14 37.67
N GLU A 374 -27.34 -82.94 38.99
CA GLU A 374 -26.70 -83.86 39.94
C GLU A 374 -27.43 -85.21 40.00
N ARG A 375 -28.78 -85.20 39.96
CA ARG A 375 -29.58 -86.43 39.84
C ARG A 375 -29.26 -87.18 38.56
N ASN A 376 -29.25 -86.48 37.43
CA ASN A 376 -28.90 -87.07 36.14
C ASN A 376 -27.46 -87.63 36.17
N LYS A 377 -26.51 -86.92 36.80
CA LYS A 377 -25.14 -87.41 37.00
C LYS A 377 -25.07 -88.64 37.90
N GLN A 378 -25.84 -88.70 38.99
CA GLN A 378 -25.88 -89.87 39.87
C GLN A 378 -26.53 -91.07 39.19
N GLU A 379 -27.58 -90.87 38.38
CA GLU A 379 -28.14 -91.93 37.53
C GLU A 379 -27.07 -92.45 36.55
N ILE A 380 -26.36 -91.56 35.87
CA ILE A 380 -25.26 -91.92 34.97
C ILE A 380 -24.14 -92.65 35.74
N GLU A 381 -23.77 -92.21 36.93
CA GLU A 381 -22.68 -92.80 37.72
C GLU A 381 -23.07 -94.17 38.33
N ILE A 382 -24.34 -94.37 38.71
CA ILE A 382 -24.86 -95.69 39.09
C ILE A 382 -24.81 -96.64 37.89
N GLU A 383 -25.25 -96.19 36.71
CA GLU A 383 -25.16 -96.96 35.47
C GLU A 383 -23.70 -97.31 35.12
N LYS A 384 -22.79 -96.34 35.32
CA LYS A 384 -21.35 -96.50 35.11
C LYS A 384 -20.69 -97.44 36.13
N ASN A 385 -21.09 -97.40 37.39
CA ASN A 385 -20.58 -98.30 38.44
C ASN A 385 -21.11 -99.72 38.30
N LEU A 386 -22.35 -99.90 37.83
CA LEU A 386 -22.83 -101.23 37.40
C LEU A 386 -21.98 -101.79 36.26
N ARG A 387 -21.58 -100.95 35.29
CA ARG A 387 -20.64 -101.35 34.23
C ARG A 387 -19.24 -101.65 34.75
N LEU A 388 -18.72 -100.84 35.66
CA LEU A 388 -17.37 -101.00 36.22
C LEU A 388 -17.26 -102.22 37.16
N ASP A 389 -18.29 -102.57 37.93
CA ASP A 389 -18.28 -103.80 38.75
C ASP A 389 -18.33 -105.06 37.86
N PHE A 390 -19.06 -104.99 36.74
CA PHE A 390 -18.99 -106.00 35.68
C PHE A 390 -17.57 -106.12 35.08
N GLN A 391 -16.85 -105.00 34.94
CA GLN A 391 -15.53 -104.92 34.32
C GLN A 391 -14.38 -105.27 35.29
N ALA A 392 -14.47 -104.93 36.57
CA ALA A 392 -13.46 -105.19 37.59
C ALA A 392 -13.43 -106.67 38.03
N ARG A 393 -14.57 -107.36 38.06
CA ARG A 393 -14.61 -108.83 38.25
C ARG A 393 -13.84 -109.58 37.18
N TYR A 394 -13.75 -109.03 35.97
CA TYR A 394 -12.98 -109.60 34.85
C TYR A 394 -11.48 -109.29 34.94
N LEU A 395 -11.09 -108.13 35.51
CA LEU A 395 -9.69 -107.67 35.56
C LEU A 395 -8.87 -108.28 36.72
N VAL A 396 -9.48 -108.64 37.85
CA VAL A 396 -8.78 -109.25 39.00
C VAL A 396 -8.27 -110.67 38.70
N GLU A 397 -8.90 -111.39 37.78
CA GLU A 397 -8.39 -112.70 37.29
C GLU A 397 -7.13 -112.57 36.41
N PHE A 398 -6.89 -111.39 35.82
CA PHE A 398 -5.88 -111.23 34.77
C PHE A 398 -4.53 -110.68 35.28
N GLU A 399 -4.52 -109.86 36.34
CA GLU A 399 -3.32 -109.18 36.85
C GLU A 399 -2.37 -110.06 37.69
N GLN A 400 -2.77 -111.28 38.06
CA GLN A 400 -1.86 -112.19 38.79
C GLN A 400 -0.78 -112.83 37.91
N LYS A 401 -0.81 -112.70 36.58
CA LYS A 401 -0.05 -113.62 35.74
C LYS A 401 1.25 -113.17 35.09
N GLU A 402 1.45 -111.95 34.61
CA GLU A 402 2.51 -111.87 33.59
C GLU A 402 3.27 -110.56 33.47
N ASN A 403 4.00 -110.30 34.56
CA ASN A 403 5.35 -109.74 34.54
C ASN A 403 6.37 -110.56 33.68
N GLU A 404 5.95 -111.24 32.61
CA GLU A 404 6.81 -112.18 31.87
C GLU A 404 7.08 -111.83 30.40
N ILE A 405 6.49 -110.76 29.84
CA ILE A 405 6.72 -110.42 28.42
C ILE A 405 7.31 -109.01 28.28
N LYS A 406 8.54 -108.91 28.81
CA LYS A 406 9.63 -108.26 28.09
C LYS A 406 9.65 -108.75 26.64
N MET A 407 10.12 -107.90 25.74
CA MET A 407 10.46 -108.23 24.35
C MET A 407 9.28 -108.27 23.38
N ARG A 408 8.85 -107.08 22.95
CA ARG A 408 8.55 -106.73 21.55
C ARG A 408 8.14 -105.26 21.57
N ASN A 409 9.13 -104.37 21.59
CA ASN A 409 9.53 -103.67 20.38
C ASN A 409 8.30 -103.00 19.75
N GLN A 410 8.23 -101.66 19.77
CA GLN A 410 8.81 -100.95 18.63
C GLN A 410 8.47 -101.68 17.32
N ILE A 411 7.19 -101.67 16.91
CA ILE A 411 6.63 -101.81 15.55
C ILE A 411 5.10 -101.84 15.75
N GLU A 412 4.52 -100.74 16.22
CA GLU A 412 3.22 -100.28 15.69
C GLU A 412 3.06 -98.76 15.92
N LEU A 413 4.19 -98.06 15.76
CA LEU A 413 4.19 -96.78 15.10
C LEU A 413 3.42 -96.98 13.77
N LEU A 414 2.50 -96.06 13.45
CA LEU A 414 2.05 -95.74 12.08
C LEU A 414 0.87 -96.51 11.43
N GLN A 415 -0.15 -97.03 12.13
CA GLN A 415 -1.38 -97.46 11.42
C GLN A 415 -2.76 -97.01 11.95
N LYS A 416 -2.88 -96.36 13.12
CA LYS A 416 -4.13 -95.63 13.47
C LYS A 416 -4.00 -94.11 13.51
N LYS A 417 -2.90 -93.61 12.94
CA LYS A 417 -2.60 -92.18 12.72
C LYS A 417 -3.15 -91.63 11.38
N THR A 418 -4.04 -92.34 10.67
CA THR A 418 -4.48 -91.92 9.32
C THR A 418 -5.90 -92.37 8.88
N HIS A 419 -6.88 -92.51 9.78
CA HIS A 419 -8.28 -92.73 9.32
C HIS A 419 -9.41 -91.92 10.00
N ILE A 420 -9.20 -91.19 11.09
CA ILE A 420 -10.26 -90.29 11.65
C ILE A 420 -9.89 -88.80 11.50
N GLU A 421 -8.60 -88.47 11.41
CA GLU A 421 -8.11 -87.07 11.22
C GLU A 421 -8.50 -86.42 9.87
N LYS A 422 -9.14 -87.13 8.93
CA LYS A 422 -9.55 -86.60 7.62
C LYS A 422 -11.06 -86.35 7.43
N GLN A 423 -11.93 -86.70 8.37
CA GLN A 423 -13.38 -86.44 8.27
C GLN A 423 -13.92 -85.41 9.27
N ASP A 424 -13.27 -85.22 10.42
CA ASP A 424 -13.71 -84.22 11.42
C ASP A 424 -13.22 -82.80 11.11
N SER A 425 -12.18 -82.63 10.27
CA SER A 425 -11.59 -81.31 10.02
C SER A 425 -12.35 -80.43 9.02
N ILE A 426 -13.23 -81.00 8.18
CA ILE A 426 -14.02 -80.23 7.19
C ILE A 426 -15.34 -79.73 7.80
N ARG A 427 -15.95 -80.49 8.71
CA ARG A 427 -17.19 -80.09 9.40
C ARG A 427 -16.93 -79.06 10.50
N ASN A 428 -15.83 -79.19 11.24
CA ASN A 428 -15.44 -78.21 12.25
C ASN A 428 -15.01 -76.87 11.65
N ALA A 429 -14.43 -76.84 10.45
CA ALA A 429 -14.04 -75.59 9.79
C ALA A 429 -15.26 -74.75 9.34
N SER A 430 -16.31 -75.38 8.81
CA SER A 430 -17.53 -74.67 8.37
C SER A 430 -18.38 -74.13 9.52
N GLU A 431 -18.47 -74.88 10.63
CA GLU A 431 -19.14 -74.40 11.85
C GLU A 431 -18.30 -73.35 12.59
N ALA A 432 -16.96 -73.42 12.51
CA ALA A 432 -16.06 -72.39 13.02
C ALA A 432 -16.14 -71.10 12.20
N GLU A 433 -16.20 -71.14 10.87
CA GLU A 433 -16.36 -69.95 10.02
C GLU A 433 -17.70 -69.23 10.25
N LYS A 434 -18.80 -69.97 10.42
CA LYS A 434 -20.09 -69.35 10.79
C LYS A 434 -20.06 -68.70 12.18
N ARG A 435 -19.41 -69.34 13.16
CA ARG A 435 -19.22 -68.74 14.49
C ARG A 435 -18.30 -67.54 14.47
N ILE A 436 -17.25 -67.55 13.63
CA ILE A 436 -16.34 -66.41 13.48
C ILE A 436 -17.09 -65.23 12.87
N ASN A 437 -17.88 -65.43 11.81
CA ASN A 437 -18.67 -64.33 11.23
C ASN A 437 -19.75 -63.79 12.20
N GLU A 438 -20.45 -64.65 12.95
CA GLU A 438 -21.39 -64.19 13.99
C GLU A 438 -20.69 -63.47 15.16
N LEU A 439 -19.49 -63.91 15.52
CA LEU A 439 -18.68 -63.25 16.56
C LEU A 439 -18.10 -61.93 16.06
N ASP A 440 -17.71 -61.83 14.79
CA ASP A 440 -17.20 -60.59 14.20
C ASP A 440 -18.32 -59.55 14.05
N GLU A 441 -19.53 -59.93 13.63
CA GLU A 441 -20.69 -59.01 13.62
C GLU A 441 -21.05 -58.53 15.02
N ARG A 442 -21.02 -59.43 16.03
CA ARG A 442 -21.23 -59.05 17.43
C ARG A 442 -20.11 -58.18 17.98
N LEU A 443 -18.87 -58.45 17.60
CA LEU A 443 -17.72 -57.64 17.99
C LEU A 443 -17.82 -56.24 17.39
N HIS A 444 -18.22 -56.13 16.12
CA HIS A 444 -18.40 -54.83 15.46
C HIS A 444 -19.55 -54.04 16.09
N SER A 445 -20.68 -54.70 16.41
CA SER A 445 -21.80 -54.08 17.12
C SER A 445 -21.41 -53.64 18.53
N ALA A 446 -20.67 -54.48 19.27
CA ALA A 446 -20.20 -54.15 20.62
C ALA A 446 -19.14 -53.04 20.63
N GLN A 447 -18.29 -52.97 19.60
CA GLN A 447 -17.30 -51.91 19.44
C GLN A 447 -17.97 -50.57 19.08
N GLU A 448 -18.99 -50.59 18.24
CA GLU A 448 -19.76 -49.38 17.92
C GLU A 448 -20.56 -48.88 19.14
N GLU A 449 -21.17 -49.79 19.90
CA GLU A 449 -21.80 -49.47 21.19
C GLU A 449 -20.79 -48.92 22.20
N GLN A 450 -19.60 -49.51 22.30
CA GLN A 450 -18.52 -48.97 23.15
C GLN A 450 -18.10 -47.58 22.70
N ARG A 451 -18.04 -47.31 21.39
CA ARG A 451 -17.67 -45.98 20.87
C ARG A 451 -18.73 -44.95 21.22
N ILE A 452 -20.01 -45.27 21.00
CA ILE A 452 -21.13 -44.38 21.35
C ILE A 452 -21.13 -44.11 22.86
N MET A 453 -20.95 -45.15 23.67
CA MET A 453 -20.93 -45.03 25.13
C MET A 453 -19.70 -44.25 25.62
N LYS A 454 -18.54 -44.38 24.96
CA LYS A 454 -17.34 -43.59 25.26
C LYS A 454 -17.55 -42.11 24.91
N ASP A 455 -18.11 -41.80 23.74
CA ASP A 455 -18.41 -40.43 23.33
C ASP A 455 -19.44 -39.77 24.26
N GLU A 456 -20.41 -40.55 24.76
CA GLU A 456 -21.42 -40.07 25.70
C GLU A 456 -20.84 -39.81 27.10
N VAL A 457 -19.94 -40.69 27.58
CA VAL A 457 -19.17 -40.48 28.81
C VAL A 457 -18.25 -39.26 28.69
N GLU A 458 -17.59 -39.06 27.55
CA GLU A 458 -16.76 -37.87 27.31
C GLU A 458 -17.59 -36.58 27.30
N ARG A 459 -18.78 -36.59 26.69
CA ARG A 459 -19.71 -35.44 26.74
C ARG A 459 -20.22 -35.16 28.15
N MET A 460 -20.53 -36.21 28.92
CA MET A 460 -20.93 -36.06 30.33
C MET A 460 -19.80 -35.51 31.19
N ASN A 461 -18.58 -36.04 31.03
CA ASN A 461 -17.39 -35.57 31.74
C ASN A 461 -17.09 -34.10 31.40
N ALA A 462 -17.17 -33.69 30.13
CA ALA A 462 -16.98 -32.30 29.72
C ALA A 462 -18.08 -31.34 30.23
N LYS A 463 -19.27 -31.86 30.55
CA LYS A 463 -20.35 -31.09 31.19
C LYS A 463 -20.11 -30.95 32.70
N VAL A 464 -19.71 -32.04 33.36
CA VAL A 464 -19.35 -32.06 34.79
C VAL A 464 -18.14 -31.16 35.06
N GLU A 465 -17.09 -31.22 34.24
CA GLU A 465 -15.92 -30.33 34.38
C GLU A 465 -16.30 -28.85 34.26
N ARG A 466 -17.19 -28.50 33.32
CA ARG A 466 -17.69 -27.13 33.19
C ARG A 466 -18.47 -26.67 34.41
N GLU A 467 -19.25 -27.54 35.04
CA GLU A 467 -19.96 -27.18 36.27
C GLU A 467 -19.03 -27.10 37.48
N ILE A 468 -18.01 -27.96 37.58
CA ILE A 468 -16.98 -27.87 38.62
C ILE A 468 -16.20 -26.55 38.49
N ILE A 469 -15.84 -26.14 37.28
CA ILE A 469 -15.15 -24.85 37.05
C ILE A 469 -16.05 -23.68 37.45
N LYS A 470 -17.35 -23.71 37.08
CA LYS A 470 -18.31 -22.68 37.51
C LYS A 470 -18.48 -22.65 39.03
N ALA A 471 -18.59 -23.81 39.68
CA ALA A 471 -18.71 -23.89 41.13
C ALA A 471 -17.45 -23.35 41.84
N LYS A 472 -16.25 -23.67 41.34
CA LYS A 472 -14.98 -23.13 41.87
C LYS A 472 -14.84 -21.62 41.68
N GLU A 473 -15.29 -21.09 40.54
CA GLU A 473 -15.28 -19.64 40.29
C GLU A 473 -16.28 -18.90 41.18
N GLU A 474 -17.46 -19.47 41.40
CA GLU A 474 -18.48 -18.96 42.32
C GLU A 474 -17.98 -19.00 43.79
N GLU A 475 -17.31 -20.08 44.19
CA GLU A 475 -16.68 -20.21 45.51
C GLU A 475 -15.56 -19.17 45.69
N ARG A 476 -14.73 -18.95 44.66
CA ARG A 476 -13.69 -17.90 44.70
C ARG A 476 -14.31 -16.51 44.86
N ARG A 477 -15.38 -16.20 44.12
CA ARG A 477 -16.12 -14.93 44.27
C ARG A 477 -16.74 -14.78 45.66
N ARG A 478 -17.29 -15.85 46.25
CA ARG A 478 -17.81 -15.80 47.63
C ARG A 478 -16.69 -15.54 48.64
N LYS A 479 -15.52 -16.19 48.48
CA LYS A 479 -14.35 -15.94 49.33
C LYS A 479 -13.84 -14.51 49.19
N GLU A 480 -13.81 -13.95 47.99
CA GLU A 480 -13.44 -12.55 47.75
C GLU A 480 -14.43 -11.55 48.40
N ILE A 481 -15.73 -11.79 48.26
CA ILE A 481 -16.76 -10.95 48.90
C ILE A 481 -16.65 -11.02 50.43
N GLU A 482 -16.38 -12.19 51.00
CA GLU A 482 -16.24 -12.33 52.46
C GLU A 482 -14.95 -11.68 52.97
N ILE A 483 -13.84 -11.77 52.22
CA ILE A 483 -12.60 -11.04 52.54
C ILE A 483 -12.87 -9.53 52.53
N GLU A 484 -13.59 -9.03 51.54
CA GLU A 484 -13.89 -7.60 51.44
C GLU A 484 -14.87 -7.14 52.52
N LYS A 485 -15.85 -7.98 52.86
CA LYS A 485 -16.75 -7.73 54.00
C LYS A 485 -15.99 -7.69 55.32
N GLN A 486 -15.02 -8.58 55.53
CA GLN A 486 -14.15 -8.55 56.73
C GLN A 486 -13.28 -7.30 56.78
N LYS A 487 -12.78 -6.80 55.64
CA LYS A 487 -12.09 -5.50 55.59
C LYS A 487 -13.01 -4.36 55.97
N ILE A 488 -14.23 -4.32 55.44
CA ILE A 488 -15.21 -3.28 55.75
C ILE A 488 -15.62 -3.35 57.23
N GLU A 489 -15.81 -4.54 57.80
CA GLU A 489 -16.08 -4.72 59.22
C GLU A 489 -14.88 -4.29 60.08
N MET A 490 -13.65 -4.54 59.64
CA MET A 490 -12.42 -4.07 60.30
C MET A 490 -12.33 -2.53 60.27
N GLU A 491 -12.61 -1.90 59.13
CA GLU A 491 -12.64 -0.44 58.99
C GLU A 491 -13.72 0.18 59.87
N ASN A 492 -14.93 -0.40 59.87
CA ASN A 492 -16.02 0.06 60.74
C ASN A 492 -15.70 -0.12 62.23
N TRP A 493 -14.99 -1.17 62.62
CA TRP A 493 -14.54 -1.35 64.00
C TRP A 493 -13.46 -0.34 64.38
N ASN A 494 -12.51 -0.06 63.49
CA ASN A 494 -11.49 0.98 63.69
C ASN A 494 -12.13 2.36 63.84
N LEU A 495 -13.11 2.69 62.97
CA LEU A 495 -13.92 3.91 63.06
C LEU A 495 -14.66 4.02 64.39
N LYS A 496 -15.25 2.93 64.87
CA LYS A 496 -15.96 2.92 66.16
C LYS A 496 -15.01 3.10 67.35
N ARG A 497 -13.84 2.45 67.32
CA ARG A 497 -12.78 2.62 68.32
C ARG A 497 -12.28 4.06 68.35
N ASP A 498 -12.05 4.66 67.19
CA ASP A 498 -11.52 6.02 67.09
C ASP A 498 -12.59 7.04 67.52
N TYR A 499 -13.87 6.78 67.20
CA TYR A 499 -15.01 7.53 67.75
C TYR A 499 -15.07 7.47 69.29
N GLU A 500 -14.89 6.28 69.88
CA GLU A 500 -14.86 6.12 71.34
C GLU A 500 -13.64 6.81 71.98
N LYS A 501 -12.46 6.77 71.34
CA LYS A 501 -11.25 7.49 71.79
C LYS A 501 -11.47 9.00 71.77
N VAL A 502 -12.09 9.55 70.72
CA VAL A 502 -12.44 10.98 70.62
C VAL A 502 -13.50 11.35 71.66
N LYS A 503 -14.49 10.48 71.92
CA LYS A 503 -15.51 10.70 72.94
C LYS A 503 -14.91 10.76 74.34
N ILE A 504 -14.02 9.83 74.70
CA ILE A 504 -13.34 9.83 76.01
C ILE A 504 -12.40 11.04 76.15
N ALA A 505 -11.72 11.44 75.07
CA ALA A 505 -10.90 12.65 75.07
C ALA A 505 -11.75 13.93 75.24
N SER A 506 -12.92 14.00 74.59
CA SER A 506 -13.90 15.08 74.74
C SER A 506 -14.47 15.13 76.17
N GLU A 507 -14.80 13.98 76.75
CA GLU A 507 -15.30 13.88 78.13
C GLU A 507 -14.23 14.28 79.16
N LYS A 508 -12.95 13.94 78.93
CA LYS A 508 -11.83 14.40 79.76
C LYS A 508 -11.57 15.90 79.65
N LEU A 509 -11.60 16.46 78.44
CA LEU A 509 -11.48 17.91 78.21
C LEU A 509 -12.61 18.70 78.91
N LYS A 510 -13.84 18.17 78.88
CA LYS A 510 -14.98 18.74 79.62
C LYS A 510 -14.80 18.66 81.14
N GLN A 511 -14.15 17.61 81.64
CA GLN A 511 -13.82 17.46 83.06
C GLN A 511 -12.69 18.39 83.54
N GLU A 512 -11.68 18.65 82.72
CA GLU A 512 -10.50 19.46 83.09
C GLU A 512 -10.70 20.97 82.91
N PHE A 513 -11.50 21.43 81.95
CA PHE A 513 -11.60 22.87 81.59
C PHE A 513 -13.00 23.49 81.71
N GLY A 514 -14.04 22.69 82.05
CA GLY A 514 -15.44 23.13 82.15
C GLY A 514 -16.16 23.21 80.80
N GLU A 515 -17.47 22.91 80.79
CA GLU A 515 -18.26 22.67 79.56
C GLU A 515 -18.30 23.83 78.57
N GLU A 516 -18.28 25.09 79.02
CA GLU A 516 -18.37 26.27 78.14
C GLU A 516 -17.08 26.49 77.33
N LYS A 517 -15.91 26.48 77.97
CA LYS A 517 -14.63 26.73 77.29
C LYS A 517 -14.21 25.59 76.35
N ALA A 518 -14.49 24.35 76.75
CA ALA A 518 -14.20 23.19 75.90
C ALA A 518 -15.05 23.19 74.62
N ASN A 519 -16.32 23.59 74.69
CA ASN A 519 -17.18 23.68 73.51
C ASN A 519 -16.79 24.85 72.58
N GLU A 520 -16.30 25.98 73.12
CA GLU A 520 -15.80 27.09 72.30
C GLU A 520 -14.53 26.72 71.51
N GLU A 521 -13.55 26.07 72.15
CA GLU A 521 -12.33 25.62 71.43
C GLU A 521 -12.60 24.52 70.41
N ILE A 522 -13.54 23.60 70.70
CA ILE A 522 -14.01 22.60 69.73
C ILE A 522 -14.69 23.30 68.55
N GLN A 523 -15.53 24.31 68.80
CA GLN A 523 -16.22 25.03 67.73
C GLN A 523 -15.26 25.86 66.86
N ILE A 524 -14.24 26.48 67.45
CA ILE A 524 -13.18 27.19 66.71
C ILE A 524 -12.39 26.20 65.85
N SER A 525 -12.02 25.03 66.40
CA SER A 525 -11.29 23.99 65.66
C SER A 525 -12.12 23.39 64.52
N VAL A 526 -13.42 23.17 64.73
CA VAL A 526 -14.35 22.70 63.69
C VAL A 526 -14.55 23.76 62.60
N ASN A 527 -14.63 25.03 62.95
CA ASN A 527 -14.76 26.12 61.98
C ASN A 527 -13.46 26.29 61.17
N LEU A 528 -12.29 26.16 61.81
CA LEU A 528 -11.00 26.21 61.13
C LEU A 528 -10.80 25.02 60.18
N LEU A 529 -11.23 23.81 60.59
CA LEU A 529 -11.23 22.63 59.73
C LEU A 529 -12.20 22.77 58.56
N LYS A 530 -13.37 23.39 58.75
CA LYS A 530 -14.29 23.71 57.65
C LYS A 530 -13.70 24.72 56.67
N GLU A 531 -13.03 25.77 57.16
CA GLU A 531 -12.33 26.72 56.28
C GLU A 531 -11.17 26.06 55.52
N GLN A 532 -10.44 25.14 56.15
CA GLN A 532 -9.40 24.36 55.49
C GLN A 532 -9.98 23.38 54.46
N ASP A 533 -11.09 22.69 54.76
CA ASP A 533 -11.77 21.82 53.80
C ASP A 533 -12.37 22.62 52.64
N ASP A 534 -12.90 23.82 52.88
CA ASP A 534 -13.39 24.72 51.82
C ASP A 534 -12.23 25.26 50.95
N GLN A 535 -11.07 25.52 51.54
CA GLN A 535 -9.85 25.86 50.79
C GLN A 535 -9.32 24.67 49.99
N ILE A 536 -9.33 23.47 50.56
CA ILE A 536 -8.94 22.24 49.87
C ILE A 536 -9.93 21.94 48.74
N HIS A 537 -11.22 22.18 48.94
CA HIS A 537 -12.24 22.04 47.90
C HIS A 537 -12.03 23.05 46.77
N LYS A 538 -11.79 24.33 47.09
CA LYS A 538 -11.45 25.34 46.07
C LYS A 538 -10.16 24.99 45.31
N LEU A 539 -9.12 24.55 46.01
CA LEU A 539 -7.87 24.12 45.37
C LEU A 539 -8.04 22.86 44.54
N LYS A 540 -8.92 21.93 44.94
CA LYS A 540 -9.29 20.75 44.14
C LYS A 540 -10.08 21.14 42.90
N ASP A 541 -11.04 22.05 43.03
CA ASP A 541 -11.83 22.56 41.91
C ASP A 541 -10.94 23.34 40.92
N GLU A 542 -10.01 24.16 41.42
CA GLU A 542 -8.99 24.86 40.61
C GLU A 542 -8.03 23.86 39.94
N LEU A 543 -7.60 22.81 40.65
CA LEU A 543 -6.75 21.75 40.09
C LEU A 543 -7.51 20.90 39.05
N GLU A 544 -8.81 20.70 39.22
CA GLU A 544 -9.66 19.99 38.27
C GLU A 544 -9.93 20.84 37.01
N ILE A 545 -10.12 22.15 37.17
CA ILE A 545 -10.19 23.12 36.06
C ILE A 545 -8.84 23.17 35.33
N GLU A 546 -7.73 23.31 36.04
CA GLU A 546 -6.38 23.34 35.44
C GLU A 546 -6.04 22.00 34.78
N SER A 547 -6.43 20.86 35.37
CA SER A 547 -6.28 19.55 34.75
C SER A 547 -7.15 19.40 33.51
N SER A 548 -8.34 20.00 33.50
CA SER A 548 -9.24 19.98 32.34
C SER A 548 -8.75 20.91 31.23
N GLU A 549 -8.20 22.07 31.55
CA GLU A 549 -7.52 22.97 30.62
C GLU A 549 -6.22 22.36 30.09
N ARG A 550 -5.41 21.69 30.93
CA ARG A 550 -4.24 20.93 30.46
C ARG A 550 -4.63 19.80 29.52
N LYS A 551 -5.74 19.09 29.77
CA LYS A 551 -6.26 18.08 28.83
C LYS A 551 -6.70 18.72 27.51
N LYS A 552 -7.45 19.83 27.55
CA LYS A 552 -7.83 20.58 26.34
C LYS A 552 -6.61 21.09 25.57
N ASN A 553 -5.63 21.67 26.26
CA ASN A 553 -4.39 22.15 25.66
C ASN A 553 -3.53 21.00 25.11
N GLN A 554 -3.51 19.83 25.77
CA GLN A 554 -2.85 18.64 25.24
C GLN A 554 -3.54 18.08 24.00
N GLU A 555 -4.88 18.07 23.98
CA GLU A 555 -5.66 17.73 22.80
C GLU A 555 -5.45 18.75 21.66
N GLU A 556 -5.36 20.04 21.99
CA GLU A 556 -5.11 21.11 21.03
C GLU A 556 -3.68 21.03 20.47
N ILE A 557 -2.68 20.75 21.32
CA ILE A 557 -1.29 20.47 20.89
C ILE A 557 -1.23 19.20 20.02
N LEU A 558 -2.00 18.16 20.33
CA LEU A 558 -2.08 16.95 19.51
C LEU A 558 -2.72 17.25 18.15
N ILE A 559 -3.74 18.10 18.10
CA ILE A 559 -4.36 18.59 16.87
C ILE A 559 -3.36 19.42 16.05
N LEU A 560 -2.58 20.30 16.70
CA LEU A 560 -1.56 21.13 16.06
C LEU A 560 -0.38 20.30 15.53
N ARG A 561 0.12 19.31 16.27
CA ARG A 561 1.14 18.37 15.80
C ARG A 561 0.66 17.53 14.62
N ASN A 562 -0.57 17.01 14.70
CA ASN A 562 -1.21 16.33 13.57
C ASN A 562 -1.39 17.26 12.36
N ALA A 563 -1.58 18.56 12.57
CA ALA A 563 -1.67 19.54 11.49
C ALA A 563 -0.31 19.83 10.86
N GLU A 564 0.78 19.85 11.63
CA GLU A 564 2.16 19.98 11.10
C GLU A 564 2.60 18.74 10.31
N GLU A 565 2.32 17.53 10.79
CA GLU A 565 2.61 16.29 10.04
C GLU A 565 1.81 16.17 8.74
N LYS A 566 0.64 16.82 8.67
CA LYS A 566 -0.20 16.87 7.46
C LYS A 566 0.22 17.93 6.45
N ARG A 567 1.17 18.82 6.76
CA ARG A 567 1.58 19.84 5.79
C ARG A 567 2.31 19.20 4.61
N PRO A 568 1.93 19.53 3.37
CA PRO A 568 2.66 19.07 2.20
C PRO A 568 4.09 19.57 2.22
N LYS A 569 5.04 18.68 1.91
CA LYS A 569 6.47 19.01 1.84
C LYS A 569 6.83 19.41 0.42
N ILE A 570 7.24 20.65 0.21
CA ILE A 570 7.59 21.19 -1.12
C ILE A 570 8.83 20.46 -1.66
N ILE A 571 8.75 20.03 -2.92
CA ILE A 571 9.84 19.45 -3.70
C ILE A 571 10.36 20.57 -4.63
N LYS A 572 11.66 20.83 -4.59
CA LYS A 572 12.29 21.79 -5.51
C LYS A 572 12.36 21.17 -6.91
N SER A 573 11.64 21.74 -7.88
CA SER A 573 11.68 21.30 -9.27
C SER A 573 12.92 21.80 -10.01
N VAL A 574 13.44 20.98 -10.91
CA VAL A 574 14.38 21.38 -11.97
C VAL A 574 13.78 21.00 -13.32
N LEU A 575 13.63 21.98 -14.20
CA LEU A 575 13.05 21.80 -15.54
C LEU A 575 14.16 21.55 -16.57
N THR A 576 14.03 20.48 -17.34
CA THR A 576 14.95 20.11 -18.42
C THR A 576 14.18 19.96 -19.72
N ALA A 577 14.49 20.76 -20.74
CA ALA A 577 13.86 20.66 -22.06
C ALA A 577 14.62 19.69 -22.98
N SER A 578 13.89 18.89 -23.75
CA SER A 578 14.46 18.02 -24.79
C SER A 578 15.16 18.80 -25.91
N ASP A 579 14.72 20.03 -26.17
CA ASP A 579 15.32 20.97 -27.12
C ASP A 579 15.51 22.34 -26.45
N PRO A 580 16.67 22.57 -25.79
CA PRO A 580 16.93 23.78 -25.04
C PRO A 580 16.98 25.06 -25.88
N GLN A 581 17.14 24.95 -27.21
CA GLN A 581 17.30 26.12 -28.09
C GLN A 581 15.97 26.86 -28.32
N HIS A 582 14.85 26.21 -28.02
CA HIS A 582 13.51 26.71 -28.33
C HIS A 582 12.66 26.99 -27.08
N VAL A 583 13.28 27.03 -25.91
CA VAL A 583 12.61 27.22 -24.64
C VAL A 583 13.47 28.08 -23.71
N TYR A 584 12.85 29.05 -23.07
CA TYR A 584 13.45 29.83 -21.99
C TYR A 584 12.89 29.33 -20.65
N ILE A 585 13.77 28.84 -19.77
CA ILE A 585 13.42 28.31 -18.45
C ILE A 585 13.97 29.24 -17.38
N GLN A 586 13.10 29.72 -16.49
CA GLN A 586 13.46 30.54 -15.34
C GLN A 586 12.74 30.02 -14.10
N GLY A 587 13.44 29.23 -13.28
CA GLY A 587 12.86 28.57 -12.11
C GLY A 587 11.74 27.59 -12.52
N GLU A 588 10.55 27.81 -11.99
CA GLU A 588 9.33 27.05 -12.24
C GLU A 588 8.58 27.47 -13.52
N LEU A 589 9.01 28.55 -14.17
CA LEU A 589 8.40 29.12 -15.37
C LEU A 589 9.17 28.67 -16.63
N CYS A 590 8.42 28.20 -17.61
CA CYS A 590 8.93 27.80 -18.92
C CYS A 590 8.18 28.56 -20.02
N ILE A 591 8.91 29.22 -20.92
CA ILE A 591 8.37 30.07 -21.99
C ILE A 591 8.87 29.55 -23.35
N ARG A 592 7.97 29.50 -24.34
CA ARG A 592 8.34 29.23 -25.75
C ARG A 592 8.41 30.53 -26.57
N PRO A 593 9.61 31.00 -26.95
CA PRO A 593 9.80 32.16 -27.81
C PRO A 593 9.52 31.88 -29.29
N ASP A 594 9.54 32.95 -30.10
CA ASP A 594 9.14 33.02 -31.51
C ASP A 594 10.19 32.46 -32.50
N ASN A 595 10.67 31.24 -32.28
CA ASN A 595 11.55 30.58 -33.24
C ASN A 595 10.81 29.45 -33.97
N ASP A 596 10.80 29.54 -35.30
CA ASP A 596 10.00 28.68 -36.17
C ASP A 596 10.59 27.27 -36.30
N THR A 597 9.84 26.27 -35.87
CA THR A 597 9.32 25.15 -36.68
C THR A 597 8.50 24.25 -35.75
N HIS A 598 7.72 23.34 -36.32
CA HIS A 598 6.76 22.43 -35.68
C HIS A 598 7.35 21.43 -34.64
N ASN A 599 8.33 21.82 -33.84
CA ASN A 599 9.02 20.94 -32.92
C ASN A 599 8.20 20.77 -31.64
N LYS A 600 7.83 19.52 -31.38
CA LYS A 600 7.24 19.09 -30.11
C LYS A 600 8.26 19.32 -28.99
N CYS A 601 7.88 20.01 -27.91
CA CYS A 601 8.76 20.12 -26.74
C CYS A 601 8.24 19.26 -25.60
N VAL A 602 9.10 18.38 -25.11
CA VAL A 602 8.89 17.67 -23.85
C VAL A 602 9.81 18.29 -22.82
N ILE A 603 9.24 18.85 -21.75
CA ILE A 603 10.00 19.38 -20.61
C ILE A 603 9.85 18.38 -19.48
N THR A 604 10.94 17.74 -19.08
CA THR A 604 10.97 16.80 -17.97
C THR A 604 11.27 17.52 -16.66
N VAL A 605 10.68 17.05 -15.56
CA VAL A 605 10.79 17.67 -14.24
C VAL A 605 11.53 16.74 -13.29
N ASP A 606 12.66 17.20 -12.75
CA ASP A 606 13.42 16.53 -11.70
C ASP A 606 13.07 17.09 -10.30
N PRO A 607 13.21 16.31 -9.21
CA PRO A 607 13.81 14.97 -9.16
C PRO A 607 12.89 13.85 -9.66
N VAL A 608 13.49 12.72 -10.03
CA VAL A 608 12.80 11.45 -10.23
C VAL A 608 12.07 11.05 -8.95
N ILE A 609 10.83 10.60 -9.09
CA ILE A 609 9.99 10.18 -7.99
C ILE A 609 10.01 8.65 -7.91
N SER A 610 10.47 8.12 -6.76
CA SER A 610 10.61 6.68 -6.52
C SER A 610 9.80 6.14 -5.33
N GLU A 611 9.22 7.03 -4.51
CA GLU A 611 8.48 6.67 -3.31
C GLU A 611 7.48 7.75 -2.89
N GLY A 612 6.52 7.39 -2.02
CA GLY A 612 5.57 8.30 -1.40
C GLY A 612 4.36 8.67 -2.27
N ILE A 613 3.58 9.64 -1.79
CA ILE A 613 2.49 10.27 -2.53
C ILE A 613 2.97 11.65 -2.98
N VAL A 614 2.90 11.95 -4.27
CA VAL A 614 3.42 13.19 -4.87
C VAL A 614 2.37 13.84 -5.73
N TYR A 615 2.18 15.15 -5.55
CA TYR A 615 1.29 15.98 -6.33
C TYR A 615 2.07 17.01 -7.13
N PHE A 616 1.81 17.05 -8.44
CA PHE A 616 2.43 17.95 -9.40
C PHE A 616 1.35 18.75 -10.11
N GLU A 617 1.45 20.08 -10.12
CA GLU A 617 0.43 20.98 -10.67
C GLU A 617 1.05 22.08 -11.52
N VAL A 618 0.41 22.36 -12.65
CA VAL A 618 0.84 23.33 -13.65
C VAL A 618 -0.32 24.20 -14.09
N VAL A 619 -0.04 25.48 -14.38
CA VAL A 619 -0.93 26.38 -15.12
C VAL A 619 -0.33 26.68 -16.48
N PHE A 620 -1.13 26.49 -17.53
CA PHE A 620 -0.77 26.78 -18.92
C PHE A 620 -1.27 28.17 -19.35
N PHE A 621 -0.48 28.90 -20.12
CA PHE A 621 -0.81 30.23 -20.65
C PHE A 621 -0.67 30.26 -22.17
N ASN A 622 -1.68 30.80 -22.86
CA ASN A 622 -1.70 30.96 -24.33
C ASN A 622 -1.48 29.66 -25.11
N HIS A 623 -2.20 28.59 -24.76
CA HIS A 623 -2.13 27.30 -25.43
C HIS A 623 -3.42 26.92 -26.19
N ASP A 624 -4.33 27.87 -26.44
CA ASP A 624 -5.69 27.59 -26.90
C ASP A 624 -5.79 27.02 -28.33
N ASP A 625 -4.74 27.17 -29.15
CA ASP A 625 -4.74 26.81 -30.57
C ASP A 625 -4.06 25.45 -30.86
N LYS A 626 -3.33 24.88 -29.89
CA LYS A 626 -2.56 23.63 -30.06
C LYS A 626 -2.73 22.70 -28.85
N ILE A 627 -2.20 21.48 -28.98
CA ILE A 627 -2.25 20.47 -27.93
C ILE A 627 -1.16 20.75 -26.88
N PHE A 628 -1.53 20.59 -25.60
CA PHE A 628 -0.66 20.73 -24.44
C PHE A 628 -1.16 19.84 -23.29
N HIS A 629 -0.26 19.27 -22.49
CA HIS A 629 -0.61 18.42 -21.34
C HIS A 629 0.53 18.22 -20.36
N ILE A 630 0.20 17.62 -19.23
CA ILE A 630 1.14 17.03 -18.28
C ILE A 630 1.09 15.50 -18.38
N GLY A 631 2.16 14.81 -18.02
CA GLY A 631 2.20 13.35 -18.03
C GLY A 631 3.30 12.80 -17.14
N VAL A 632 3.40 11.48 -17.12
CA VAL A 632 4.46 10.74 -16.40
C VAL A 632 5.12 9.76 -17.34
N THR A 633 6.42 9.57 -17.18
CA THR A 633 7.20 8.59 -17.95
C THR A 633 8.03 7.72 -17.02
N ASN A 634 8.29 6.47 -17.43
CA ASN A 634 9.17 5.56 -16.71
C ASN A 634 10.63 5.94 -17.00
N VAL A 635 11.46 5.98 -15.95
CA VAL A 635 12.87 6.33 -16.08
C VAL A 635 13.69 5.19 -16.70
N GLU A 636 13.24 3.94 -16.61
CA GLU A 636 13.95 2.78 -17.17
C GLU A 636 13.82 2.65 -18.70
N GLN A 637 12.92 3.41 -19.32
CA GLN A 637 12.73 3.44 -20.78
C GLN A 637 13.17 4.81 -21.32
N ASP A 638 14.46 4.94 -21.63
CA ASP A 638 15.00 6.12 -22.31
C ASP A 638 14.23 6.42 -23.59
N ALA A 639 13.51 7.55 -23.62
CA ALA A 639 13.14 8.50 -24.69
C ALA A 639 12.97 8.05 -26.17
N LYS A 640 12.94 6.75 -26.50
CA LYS A 640 12.81 6.22 -27.87
C LYS A 640 11.55 5.39 -28.08
N ASP A 641 10.97 4.81 -27.02
CA ASP A 641 9.73 4.05 -27.11
C ASP A 641 8.55 4.86 -26.57
N LYS A 642 7.71 5.34 -27.50
CA LYS A 642 6.52 6.15 -27.26
C LYS A 642 5.46 5.40 -26.44
N LYS A 643 5.56 5.45 -25.11
CA LYS A 643 4.48 5.10 -24.17
C LYS A 643 4.22 6.27 -23.23
N GLU A 644 3.86 7.41 -23.81
CA GLU A 644 3.49 8.63 -23.09
C GLU A 644 1.99 8.58 -22.71
N VAL A 645 1.68 8.78 -21.42
CA VAL A 645 0.29 8.97 -20.96
C VAL A 645 0.08 10.43 -20.65
N ASN A 646 -0.83 11.05 -21.39
CA ASN A 646 -1.00 12.49 -21.45
C ASN A 646 -2.31 12.90 -20.79
N GLY A 647 -2.21 13.82 -19.83
CA GLY A 647 -3.27 14.25 -18.93
C GLY A 647 -4.33 15.16 -19.53
N ASP A 648 -4.13 15.71 -20.74
CA ASP A 648 -5.21 16.23 -21.58
C ASP A 648 -4.77 16.44 -23.02
N SER A 649 -5.42 15.72 -23.89
CA SER A 649 -6.08 16.42 -24.97
C SER A 649 -7.16 15.49 -25.46
N GLY A 650 -8.20 16.06 -26.03
CA GLY A 650 -9.00 15.35 -27.02
C GLY A 650 -8.20 14.83 -28.23
N ASN A 651 -6.87 14.67 -28.14
CA ASN A 651 -5.97 14.04 -29.11
C ASN A 651 -4.58 13.73 -28.52
N VAL A 652 -4.52 12.94 -27.44
CA VAL A 652 -3.36 12.07 -27.26
C VAL A 652 -3.75 10.68 -27.69
N ASP A 653 -3.35 10.38 -28.92
CA ASP A 653 -3.36 9.07 -29.54
C ASP A 653 -4.53 8.18 -29.08
N SER A 654 -5.71 8.55 -29.56
CA SER A 654 -6.89 7.69 -29.78
C SER A 654 -7.67 7.07 -28.60
N PHE A 655 -7.13 6.86 -27.39
CA PHE A 655 -7.66 5.75 -26.60
C PHE A 655 -8.33 5.99 -25.23
N ILE A 656 -8.41 7.17 -24.62
CA ILE A 656 -9.06 7.29 -23.29
C ILE A 656 -10.04 8.46 -23.22
N PHE A 657 -11.33 8.14 -23.11
CA PHE A 657 -12.44 9.10 -23.01
C PHE A 657 -12.99 9.18 -21.58
N GLY A 658 -13.62 10.31 -21.25
CA GLY A 658 -14.32 10.50 -19.97
C GLY A 658 -13.71 11.55 -19.05
N ASN A 659 -12.48 12.01 -19.30
CA ASN A 659 -11.95 13.18 -18.61
C ASN A 659 -12.58 14.47 -19.15
N GLY A 660 -12.75 15.46 -18.28
CA GLY A 660 -13.16 16.80 -18.69
C GLY A 660 -12.03 17.46 -19.46
N LYS A 661 -12.36 18.07 -20.61
CA LYS A 661 -11.42 18.92 -21.35
C LYS A 661 -11.02 20.12 -20.49
N PHE A 662 -9.73 20.47 -20.46
CA PHE A 662 -9.26 21.73 -19.90
C PHE A 662 -8.79 22.71 -20.98
N ILE A 663 -8.64 23.97 -20.59
CA ILE A 663 -8.22 25.09 -21.44
C ILE A 663 -7.09 25.87 -20.76
N SER A 664 -6.49 26.83 -21.47
CA SER A 664 -5.47 27.70 -20.88
C SER A 664 -6.00 28.44 -19.65
N ASN A 665 -5.09 28.79 -18.75
CA ASN A 665 -5.30 29.44 -17.46
C ASN A 665 -6.01 28.58 -16.41
N GLN A 666 -6.17 27.27 -16.65
CA GLN A 666 -6.63 26.34 -15.63
C GLN A 666 -5.46 25.63 -14.94
N ARG A 667 -5.65 25.32 -13.65
CA ARG A 667 -4.74 24.46 -12.88
C ARG A 667 -4.97 23.00 -13.25
N VAL A 668 -3.91 22.34 -13.70
CA VAL A 668 -3.89 20.94 -14.08
C VAL A 668 -2.93 20.20 -13.16
N GLY A 669 -3.46 19.24 -12.41
CA GLY A 669 -2.73 18.46 -11.41
C GLY A 669 -2.62 16.99 -11.78
N ALA A 670 -1.55 16.35 -11.33
CA ALA A 670 -1.35 14.90 -11.36
C ALA A 670 -0.86 14.44 -9.97
N GLU A 671 -1.61 13.54 -9.36
CA GLU A 671 -1.22 12.86 -8.13
C GLU A 671 -0.73 11.45 -8.45
N ILE A 672 0.43 11.08 -7.92
CA ILE A 672 0.93 9.72 -7.95
C ILE A 672 0.98 9.20 -6.53
N ASN A 673 0.41 8.02 -6.33
CA ASN A 673 0.52 7.28 -5.09
C ASN A 673 1.36 6.02 -5.36
N LEU A 674 2.64 6.07 -4.97
CA LEU A 674 3.55 4.92 -5.08
C LEU A 674 3.46 3.99 -3.86
N GLN A 675 2.66 4.36 -2.85
CA GLN A 675 2.42 3.56 -1.64
C GLN A 675 1.21 2.62 -1.80
N SER A 676 0.29 2.93 -2.72
CA SER A 676 -0.84 2.05 -3.03
C SER A 676 -0.39 0.80 -3.79
N ASN A 677 -1.15 -0.28 -3.63
CA ASN A 677 -0.99 -1.51 -4.41
C ASN A 677 -2.34 -1.90 -5.03
N PRO A 678 -2.54 -1.74 -6.35
CA PRO A 678 -1.56 -1.27 -7.32
C PRO A 678 -1.23 0.23 -7.17
N ARG A 679 -0.04 0.67 -7.62
CA ARG A 679 0.38 2.08 -7.62
C ARG A 679 -0.51 2.88 -8.57
N THR A 680 -0.93 4.08 -8.18
CA THR A 680 -1.95 4.84 -8.92
C THR A 680 -1.47 6.21 -9.39
N LEU A 681 -2.01 6.67 -10.52
CA LEU A 681 -1.92 8.04 -11.03
C LEU A 681 -3.32 8.59 -11.27
N THR A 682 -3.60 9.76 -10.72
CA THR A 682 -4.90 10.44 -10.82
C THR A 682 -4.71 11.88 -11.27
N PHE A 683 -5.52 12.33 -12.21
CA PHE A 683 -5.46 13.71 -12.73
C PHE A 683 -6.51 14.61 -12.09
N PHE A 684 -6.22 15.90 -12.03
CA PHE A 684 -7.07 16.93 -11.45
C PHE A 684 -7.13 18.15 -12.37
N VAL A 685 -8.30 18.77 -12.48
CA VAL A 685 -8.49 20.05 -13.18
C VAL A 685 -9.21 21.00 -12.24
N GLU A 686 -8.62 22.17 -11.96
CA GLU A 686 -9.09 23.12 -10.94
C GLU A 686 -9.32 22.45 -9.57
N GLY A 687 -8.42 21.53 -9.21
CA GLY A 687 -8.51 20.73 -7.98
C GLY A 687 -9.62 19.68 -7.98
N LYS A 688 -10.34 19.48 -9.09
CA LYS A 688 -11.36 18.43 -9.23
C LYS A 688 -10.76 17.19 -9.86
N GLU A 689 -10.84 16.07 -9.13
CA GLU A 689 -10.45 14.73 -9.60
C GLU A 689 -11.12 14.41 -10.95
N GLN A 690 -10.37 13.77 -11.85
CA GLN A 690 -10.86 13.35 -13.16
C GLN A 690 -11.36 11.90 -13.12
N PRO A 691 -12.40 11.54 -13.91
CA PRO A 691 -13.00 10.20 -13.90
C PRO A 691 -12.05 9.06 -14.27
N ASN A 692 -10.99 9.30 -15.04
CA ASN A 692 -10.02 8.27 -15.38
C ASN A 692 -8.79 8.34 -14.46
N SER A 693 -8.42 7.18 -13.90
CA SER A 693 -7.18 6.95 -13.16
C SER A 693 -6.36 5.85 -13.82
N PHE A 694 -5.08 5.78 -13.49
CA PHE A 694 -4.15 4.78 -14.01
C PHE A 694 -3.56 3.98 -12.87
N ILE A 695 -3.35 2.68 -13.10
CA ILE A 695 -2.72 1.76 -12.16
C ILE A 695 -1.51 1.09 -12.78
N ASP A 696 -0.74 0.42 -11.93
CA ASP A 696 0.49 -0.29 -12.30
C ASP A 696 1.58 0.67 -12.81
N ILE A 697 1.65 1.82 -12.15
CA ILE A 697 2.69 2.82 -12.40
C ILE A 697 4.06 2.25 -12.00
N SER A 698 5.07 2.48 -12.84
CA SER A 698 6.46 2.07 -12.57
C SER A 698 6.98 2.65 -11.25
N GLN A 699 7.97 1.97 -10.65
CA GLN A 699 8.47 2.38 -9.32
C GLN A 699 9.21 3.71 -9.37
N SER A 700 9.87 3.99 -10.50
CA SER A 700 10.63 5.20 -10.76
C SER A 700 10.02 5.94 -11.94
N ILE A 701 9.47 7.12 -11.68
CA ILE A 701 8.85 7.94 -12.71
C ILE A 701 9.43 9.34 -12.74
N ARG A 702 9.24 10.02 -13.88
CA ARG A 702 9.49 11.44 -14.02
C ARG A 702 8.23 12.12 -14.55
N PHE A 703 7.87 13.27 -13.97
CA PHE A 703 6.83 14.13 -14.54
C PHE A 703 7.36 14.82 -15.79
N PHE A 704 6.49 15.08 -16.75
CA PHE A 704 6.81 15.92 -17.89
C PHE A 704 5.64 16.83 -18.26
N VAL A 705 5.97 17.90 -18.97
CA VAL A 705 5.03 18.83 -19.57
C VAL A 705 5.29 18.87 -21.07
N TYR A 706 4.23 18.76 -21.86
CA TYR A 706 4.30 18.78 -23.31
C TYR A 706 3.63 20.03 -23.85
N THR A 707 4.33 20.72 -24.76
CA THR A 707 3.82 21.95 -25.38
C THR A 707 4.17 22.03 -26.86
N ILE A 708 3.28 22.64 -27.66
CA ILE A 708 3.49 22.90 -29.10
C ILE A 708 3.38 24.39 -29.45
N GLN A 709 2.43 25.13 -28.86
CA GLN A 709 2.09 26.50 -29.25
C GLN A 709 3.26 27.48 -29.10
N LYS A 710 3.43 28.40 -30.06
CA LYS A 710 4.37 29.53 -29.96
C LYS A 710 3.82 30.60 -29.01
N HIS A 711 4.69 31.40 -28.39
CA HIS A 711 4.33 32.43 -27.40
C HIS A 711 3.49 31.91 -26.23
N SER A 712 3.68 30.63 -25.92
CA SER A 712 3.00 29.95 -24.84
C SER A 712 3.95 29.76 -23.67
N ALA A 713 3.39 29.60 -22.47
CA ALA A 713 4.16 29.39 -21.27
C ALA A 713 3.42 28.46 -20.31
N PHE A 714 4.16 27.83 -19.41
CA PHE A 714 3.56 27.15 -18.27
C PHE A 714 4.35 27.42 -17.00
N LEU A 715 3.64 27.39 -15.87
CA LEU A 715 4.20 27.60 -14.54
C LEU A 715 3.86 26.40 -13.65
N ILE A 716 4.86 25.81 -13.00
CA ILE A 716 4.62 24.84 -11.93
C ILE A 716 4.12 25.61 -10.70
N THR A 717 2.90 25.33 -10.25
CA THR A 717 2.29 25.98 -9.06
C THR A 717 2.48 25.15 -7.80
N ARG A 718 2.50 23.81 -7.92
CA ARG A 718 2.74 22.89 -6.81
C ARG A 718 3.59 21.71 -7.27
N PHE A 719 4.60 21.40 -6.49
CA PHE A 719 5.32 20.14 -6.59
C PHE A 719 5.66 19.71 -5.17
N GLU A 720 4.93 18.74 -4.64
CA GLU A 720 4.96 18.47 -3.21
C GLU A 720 4.68 17.00 -2.87
N ARG A 721 5.25 16.54 -1.75
CA ARG A 721 4.92 15.25 -1.15
C ARG A 721 3.73 15.41 -0.23
N LEU A 722 2.74 14.55 -0.41
CA LEU A 722 1.54 14.48 0.41
C LEU A 722 1.70 13.36 1.46
N SER A 723 1.13 13.57 2.65
CA SER A 723 0.98 12.53 3.68
C SER A 723 -0.25 11.65 3.47
N VAL A 724 -1.26 12.18 2.76
CA VAL A 724 -2.51 11.48 2.43
C VAL A 724 -2.90 11.83 1.00
N SER A 725 -3.37 10.83 0.26
CA SER A 725 -3.88 10.98 -1.11
C SER A 725 -5.08 11.94 -1.16
N GLN A 726 -5.09 12.87 -2.11
CA GLN A 726 -6.24 13.75 -2.39
C GLN A 726 -7.28 13.03 -3.26
N ALA A 727 -6.86 12.00 -4.01
CA ALA A 727 -7.78 11.17 -4.79
C ALA A 727 -8.69 10.38 -3.85
N LYS A 728 -10.00 10.62 -3.95
CA LYS A 728 -11.02 9.93 -3.15
C LYS A 728 -11.70 8.80 -3.93
N GLY A 729 -11.50 8.76 -5.24
CA GLY A 729 -12.22 7.90 -6.15
C GLY A 729 -13.59 8.49 -6.48
N LEU A 730 -13.86 8.68 -7.77
CA LEU A 730 -15.17 9.13 -8.23
C LEU A 730 -16.11 7.95 -8.50
N ASN A 731 -17.40 8.13 -8.25
CA ASN A 731 -18.42 7.19 -8.69
C ASN A 731 -18.42 7.10 -10.23
N ASN A 732 -18.40 5.88 -10.77
CA ASN A 732 -18.22 5.60 -12.19
C ASN A 732 -16.84 5.99 -12.76
N SER A 733 -15.83 6.19 -11.91
CA SER A 733 -14.44 6.31 -12.37
C SER A 733 -13.97 5.02 -13.05
N ARG A 734 -13.04 5.18 -13.99
CA ARG A 734 -12.45 4.09 -14.75
C ARG A 734 -10.96 4.04 -14.47
N THR A 735 -10.46 2.83 -14.31
CA THR A 735 -9.05 2.59 -14.00
C THR A 735 -8.39 1.91 -15.20
N TRP A 736 -7.26 2.44 -15.65
CA TRP A 736 -6.52 1.98 -16.81
C TRP A 736 -5.15 1.42 -16.44
N ILE A 737 -4.69 0.36 -17.10
CA ILE A 737 -3.33 -0.16 -16.88
C ILE A 737 -2.33 0.74 -17.61
N PHE A 738 -1.37 1.30 -16.89
CA PHE A 738 -0.34 2.20 -17.42
C PHE A 738 0.57 1.49 -18.43
N GLY A 739 0.94 2.19 -19.51
CA GLY A 739 1.91 1.67 -20.51
C GLY A 739 1.43 0.49 -21.37
N SER A 740 0.14 0.15 -21.31
CA SER A 740 -0.47 -0.94 -22.09
C SER A 740 -1.25 -0.40 -23.32
N ASN A 741 -1.67 -1.29 -24.22
CA ASN A 741 -2.45 -0.90 -25.39
C ASN A 741 -3.90 -0.59 -24.98
N TYR A 742 -4.27 0.68 -24.98
CA TYR A 742 -5.58 1.11 -24.54
C TYR A 742 -6.72 0.71 -25.50
N SER A 743 -6.47 0.58 -26.82
CA SER A 743 -7.46 -0.06 -27.74
C SER A 743 -7.87 -1.43 -27.24
N ASP A 744 -6.87 -2.18 -26.78
CA ASP A 744 -7.01 -3.54 -26.33
C ASP A 744 -7.87 -3.59 -25.05
N GLN A 745 -7.62 -2.69 -24.10
CA GLN A 745 -8.45 -2.54 -22.90
C GLN A 745 -9.89 -2.09 -23.21
N ILE A 746 -10.07 -1.13 -24.12
CA ILE A 746 -11.41 -0.61 -24.49
C ILE A 746 -12.28 -1.72 -25.10
N LEU A 747 -11.72 -2.52 -26.00
CA LEU A 747 -12.47 -3.59 -26.65
C LEU A 747 -12.83 -4.74 -25.69
N ASP A 748 -12.07 -4.92 -24.61
CA ASP A 748 -12.37 -5.89 -23.55
C ASP A 748 -13.39 -5.39 -22.52
N MET A 749 -13.80 -4.12 -22.58
CA MET A 749 -14.76 -3.60 -21.63
C MET A 749 -16.10 -4.32 -21.71
N GLU A 750 -16.51 -4.89 -20.57
CA GLU A 750 -17.80 -5.56 -20.41
C GLU A 750 -18.95 -4.58 -20.67
N TYR A 751 -19.93 -5.02 -21.46
CA TYR A 751 -21.04 -4.19 -21.89
C TYR A 751 -22.18 -4.16 -20.85
N GLU A 752 -21.85 -3.71 -19.65
CA GLU A 752 -22.73 -3.73 -18.47
C GLU A 752 -23.05 -2.33 -17.92
N GLY A 753 -23.91 -2.27 -16.91
CA GLY A 753 -24.34 -1.02 -16.27
C GLY A 753 -25.65 -0.43 -16.82
N ASN A 754 -25.93 0.80 -16.41
CA ASN A 754 -27.10 1.56 -16.85
C ASN A 754 -26.98 2.02 -18.31
N ASP A 755 -28.06 2.56 -18.87
CA ASP A 755 -28.11 2.93 -20.29
C ASP A 755 -27.05 3.96 -20.70
N GLU A 756 -26.74 4.92 -19.81
CA GLU A 756 -25.71 5.93 -20.08
C GLU A 756 -24.31 5.29 -20.06
N GLN A 757 -24.02 4.43 -19.08
CA GLN A 757 -22.75 3.70 -19.00
C GLN A 757 -22.54 2.82 -20.23
N LYS A 758 -23.56 2.05 -20.63
CA LYS A 758 -23.53 1.23 -21.85
C LYS A 758 -23.34 2.10 -23.09
N LYS A 759 -24.01 3.24 -23.19
CA LYS A 759 -23.82 4.18 -24.28
C LYS A 759 -22.37 4.67 -24.34
N THR A 760 -21.78 5.08 -23.23
CA THR A 760 -20.37 5.51 -23.20
C THR A 760 -19.43 4.37 -23.64
N ILE A 761 -19.59 3.15 -23.08
CA ILE A 761 -18.76 1.98 -23.46
C ILE A 761 -18.84 1.73 -24.96
N ARG A 762 -20.04 1.76 -25.52
CA ARG A 762 -20.27 1.60 -26.96
C ARG A 762 -19.54 2.67 -27.75
N GLU A 763 -19.67 3.94 -27.40
CA GLU A 763 -19.04 5.06 -28.11
C GLU A 763 -17.51 4.93 -28.11
N MET A 764 -16.90 4.51 -27.00
CA MET A 764 -15.45 4.26 -26.94
C MET A 764 -15.03 3.10 -27.84
N GLN A 765 -15.73 1.97 -27.76
CA GLN A 765 -15.43 0.80 -28.59
C GLN A 765 -15.65 1.09 -30.08
N GLU A 766 -16.70 1.81 -30.44
CA GLU A 766 -16.97 2.24 -31.82
C GLU A 766 -15.90 3.19 -32.34
N LYS A 767 -15.36 4.05 -31.50
CA LYS A 767 -14.25 4.93 -31.88
C LYS A 767 -12.96 4.16 -32.14
N VAL A 768 -12.60 3.19 -31.29
CA VAL A 768 -11.49 2.27 -31.57
C VAL A 768 -11.69 1.55 -32.90
N CYS A 769 -12.92 1.09 -33.16
CA CYS A 769 -13.27 0.48 -34.43
C CYS A 769 -13.06 1.44 -35.61
N GLN A 770 -13.47 2.70 -35.47
CA GLN A 770 -13.30 3.72 -36.52
C GLN A 770 -11.83 4.03 -36.78
N GLU A 771 -10.99 4.08 -35.75
CA GLU A 771 -9.55 4.34 -35.91
C GLU A 771 -8.83 3.18 -36.58
N LEU A 772 -9.23 1.94 -36.30
CA LEU A 772 -8.75 0.77 -37.04
C LEU A 772 -9.09 0.88 -38.52
N VAL A 773 -10.30 1.38 -38.84
CA VAL A 773 -10.71 1.66 -40.21
C VAL A 773 -9.82 2.75 -40.79
N ASP A 774 -9.70 3.91 -40.17
CA ASP A 774 -8.89 5.03 -40.67
C ASP A 774 -7.41 4.65 -40.87
N LYS A 775 -6.89 3.75 -40.02
CA LYS A 775 -5.52 3.24 -40.10
C LYS A 775 -5.29 2.35 -41.32
N PHE A 776 -6.26 1.54 -41.71
CA PHE A 776 -6.07 0.45 -42.68
C PHE A 776 -6.92 0.50 -43.94
N ASP A 777 -7.98 1.31 -43.96
CA ASP A 777 -8.89 1.39 -45.10
C ASP A 777 -8.15 1.93 -46.33
N GLU A 778 -8.38 1.27 -47.46
CA GLU A 778 -7.74 1.52 -48.77
C GLU A 778 -6.20 1.58 -48.77
N LYS A 779 -5.54 1.11 -47.70
CA LYS A 779 -4.07 1.13 -47.54
C LYS A 779 -3.49 -0.28 -47.63
N GLU A 780 -2.45 -0.44 -48.45
CA GLU A 780 -1.63 -1.66 -48.52
C GLU A 780 -0.62 -1.70 -47.35
N ASN A 781 -1.11 -1.96 -46.15
CA ASN A 781 -0.29 -2.11 -44.94
C ASN A 781 -0.41 -3.52 -44.35
N VAL A 782 0.18 -4.50 -45.03
CA VAL A 782 0.14 -5.91 -44.65
C VAL A 782 0.77 -6.13 -43.27
N GLU A 783 1.94 -5.54 -43.04
CA GLU A 783 2.70 -5.72 -41.78
C GLU A 783 1.94 -5.13 -40.58
N GLY A 784 1.40 -3.91 -40.71
CA GLY A 784 0.59 -3.32 -39.65
C GLY A 784 -0.66 -4.13 -39.31
N ARG A 785 -1.29 -4.78 -40.31
CA ARG A 785 -2.43 -5.69 -40.08
C ARG A 785 -2.00 -6.94 -39.34
N LYS A 786 -0.88 -7.57 -39.70
CA LYS A 786 -0.32 -8.73 -38.98
C LYS A 786 -0.07 -8.39 -37.51
N GLN A 787 0.63 -7.30 -37.24
CA GLN A 787 0.92 -6.84 -35.87
C GLN A 787 -0.35 -6.59 -35.06
N THR A 788 -1.39 -6.03 -35.69
CA THR A 788 -2.68 -5.77 -35.04
C THR A 788 -3.49 -7.06 -34.80
N ILE A 789 -3.36 -8.06 -35.66
CA ILE A 789 -3.93 -9.39 -35.44
C ILE A 789 -3.19 -10.10 -34.30
N GLU A 790 -1.87 -10.02 -34.29
CA GLU A 790 -1.01 -10.64 -33.28
C GLU A 790 -1.21 -10.05 -31.89
N SER A 791 -1.52 -8.75 -31.80
CA SER A 791 -1.83 -8.08 -30.53
C SER A 791 -3.14 -8.54 -29.89
N GLY A 792 -3.97 -9.33 -30.58
CA GLY A 792 -5.22 -9.86 -30.05
C GLY A 792 -6.46 -8.99 -30.29
N ILE A 793 -6.32 -7.81 -30.91
CA ILE A 793 -7.44 -6.90 -31.19
C ILE A 793 -8.57 -7.59 -31.99
N THR A 794 -8.21 -8.40 -32.97
CA THR A 794 -9.21 -9.14 -33.78
C THR A 794 -9.96 -10.20 -32.98
N VAL A 795 -9.29 -10.86 -32.02
CA VAL A 795 -9.93 -11.82 -31.12
C VAL A 795 -11.01 -11.14 -30.28
N LYS A 796 -10.73 -9.93 -29.78
CA LYS A 796 -11.68 -9.13 -28.99
C LYS A 796 -12.89 -8.68 -29.83
N LEU A 797 -12.64 -8.18 -31.04
CA LEU A 797 -13.72 -7.86 -31.98
C LEU A 797 -14.61 -9.08 -32.24
N LEU A 798 -14.02 -10.25 -32.49
CA LEU A 798 -14.76 -11.49 -32.70
C LEU A 798 -15.57 -11.92 -31.47
N ASN A 799 -15.02 -11.77 -30.25
CA ASN A 799 -15.75 -11.99 -29.00
C ASN A 799 -16.99 -11.10 -28.92
N ILE A 800 -16.86 -9.80 -29.22
CA ILE A 800 -17.99 -8.86 -29.22
C ILE A 800 -19.08 -9.33 -30.21
N LEU A 801 -18.69 -9.71 -31.43
CA LEU A 801 -19.63 -10.16 -32.45
C LEU A 801 -20.34 -11.47 -32.07
N GLU A 802 -19.68 -12.34 -31.30
CA GLU A 802 -20.18 -13.64 -30.87
C GLU A 802 -21.10 -13.57 -29.64
N THR A 803 -20.79 -12.73 -28.65
CA THR A 803 -21.46 -12.79 -27.34
C THR A 803 -22.47 -11.66 -27.09
N ARG A 804 -22.25 -10.47 -27.65
CA ARG A 804 -23.05 -9.28 -27.33
C ARG A 804 -24.51 -9.38 -27.80
N ASP A 805 -25.43 -8.61 -27.26
CA ASP A 805 -26.78 -8.58 -27.84
C ASP A 805 -26.76 -8.03 -29.28
N LEU A 806 -27.41 -8.75 -30.22
CA LEU A 806 -27.40 -8.45 -31.66
C LEU A 806 -27.92 -7.05 -31.99
N THR A 807 -28.86 -6.51 -31.22
CA THR A 807 -29.42 -5.17 -31.47
C THR A 807 -28.46 -4.05 -31.08
N SER A 808 -27.49 -4.35 -30.23
CA SER A 808 -26.46 -3.40 -29.78
C SER A 808 -25.18 -3.42 -30.63
N ILE A 809 -25.04 -4.40 -31.53
CA ILE A 809 -23.93 -4.45 -32.49
C ILE A 809 -24.21 -3.48 -33.63
N THR A 810 -23.36 -2.47 -33.76
CA THR A 810 -23.44 -1.46 -34.81
C THR A 810 -22.49 -1.80 -35.98
N LYS A 811 -22.61 -1.05 -37.07
CA LYS A 811 -21.80 -1.30 -38.28
C LYS A 811 -20.30 -1.13 -38.04
N GLN A 812 -19.92 -0.31 -37.06
CA GLN A 812 -18.54 0.01 -36.71
C GLN A 812 -17.74 -1.25 -36.37
N TYR A 813 -18.29 -2.14 -35.52
CA TYR A 813 -17.64 -3.40 -35.16
C TYR A 813 -17.43 -4.31 -36.37
N THR A 814 -18.45 -4.46 -37.21
CA THR A 814 -18.35 -5.30 -38.41
C THR A 814 -17.46 -4.69 -39.48
N ASN A 815 -17.41 -3.36 -39.59
CA ASN A 815 -16.51 -2.65 -40.51
C ASN A 815 -15.05 -2.79 -40.07
N ALA A 816 -14.77 -2.66 -38.77
CA ALA A 816 -13.43 -2.90 -38.21
C ALA A 816 -12.96 -4.36 -38.40
N MET A 817 -13.87 -5.33 -38.37
CA MET A 817 -13.51 -6.70 -38.74
C MET A 817 -13.27 -6.84 -40.25
N TYR A 818 -14.12 -6.19 -41.06
CA TYR A 818 -14.01 -6.20 -42.52
C TYR A 818 -12.66 -5.66 -43.01
N ILE A 819 -12.10 -4.62 -42.38
CA ILE A 819 -10.82 -4.07 -42.85
C ILE A 819 -9.73 -5.14 -42.83
N PHE A 820 -9.70 -6.12 -41.91
CA PHE A 820 -8.67 -7.18 -41.93
C PHE A 820 -8.84 -8.19 -43.08
N THR A 821 -9.97 -8.14 -43.77
CA THR A 821 -10.27 -8.99 -44.93
C THR A 821 -10.09 -8.27 -46.27
N ARG A 822 -9.82 -6.95 -46.30
CA ARG A 822 -9.58 -6.19 -47.55
C ARG A 822 -8.73 -4.91 -47.37
N PRO A 823 -7.75 -4.63 -48.25
CA PRO A 823 -7.04 -5.59 -49.11
C PRO A 823 -6.34 -6.65 -48.25
N SER A 824 -6.42 -7.92 -48.63
CA SER A 824 -5.88 -9.03 -47.83
C SER A 824 -5.28 -10.11 -48.74
N ASN A 825 -4.74 -11.16 -48.15
CA ASN A 825 -4.16 -12.30 -48.85
C ASN A 825 -4.34 -13.58 -48.01
N ASP A 826 -3.95 -14.73 -48.54
CA ASP A 826 -4.08 -16.01 -47.84
C ASP A 826 -3.32 -16.01 -46.49
N GLU A 827 -2.19 -15.31 -46.39
CA GLU A 827 -1.39 -15.23 -45.17
C GLU A 827 -2.12 -14.48 -44.05
N ILE A 828 -2.64 -13.27 -44.30
CA ILE A 828 -3.40 -12.49 -43.30
C ILE A 828 -4.65 -13.25 -42.86
N VAL A 829 -5.40 -13.82 -43.81
CA VAL A 829 -6.62 -14.56 -43.49
C VAL A 829 -6.30 -15.84 -42.72
N SER A 830 -5.20 -16.52 -43.04
CA SER A 830 -4.73 -17.68 -42.29
C SER A 830 -4.35 -17.32 -40.86
N LEU A 831 -3.65 -16.21 -40.66
CA LEU A 831 -3.29 -15.71 -39.33
C LEU A 831 -4.54 -15.33 -38.52
N LEU A 832 -5.52 -14.65 -39.13
CA LEU A 832 -6.78 -14.30 -38.49
C LEU A 832 -7.51 -15.54 -37.96
N ILE A 833 -7.67 -16.56 -38.81
CA ILE A 833 -8.33 -17.83 -38.45
C ILE A 833 -7.54 -18.58 -37.37
N GLN A 834 -6.20 -18.57 -37.45
CA GLN A 834 -5.35 -19.21 -36.44
C GLN A 834 -5.50 -18.57 -35.06
N LYS A 835 -5.65 -17.23 -34.98
CA LYS A 835 -5.82 -16.53 -33.70
C LYS A 835 -7.17 -16.81 -33.07
N LYS A 836 -8.25 -16.77 -33.85
CA LYS A 836 -9.59 -17.21 -33.45
C LYS A 836 -10.45 -17.43 -34.69
N ASP A 837 -11.23 -18.51 -34.71
CA ASP A 837 -12.19 -18.75 -35.79
C ASP A 837 -13.19 -17.58 -35.92
N PRO A 838 -13.18 -16.84 -37.05
CA PRO A 838 -14.04 -15.68 -37.22
C PRO A 838 -15.48 -16.05 -37.61
N PHE A 839 -15.73 -17.29 -38.02
CA PHE A 839 -17.03 -17.71 -38.55
C PHE A 839 -18.18 -17.63 -37.54
N PRO A 840 -18.08 -18.12 -36.29
CA PRO A 840 -19.18 -18.08 -35.33
C PRO A 840 -19.76 -16.68 -35.11
N GLY A 841 -18.89 -15.69 -34.85
CA GLY A 841 -19.30 -14.30 -34.63
C GLY A 841 -19.90 -13.66 -35.88
N LEU A 842 -19.23 -13.77 -37.03
CA LEU A 842 -19.69 -13.17 -38.30
C LEU A 842 -20.96 -13.82 -38.85
N ILE A 843 -21.18 -15.10 -38.59
CA ILE A 843 -22.39 -15.80 -39.01
C ILE A 843 -23.58 -15.39 -38.15
N ARG A 844 -23.37 -15.17 -36.85
CA ARG A 844 -24.43 -14.69 -35.96
C ARG A 844 -24.93 -13.31 -36.37
N THR A 845 -24.03 -12.41 -36.77
CA THR A 845 -24.38 -11.04 -37.21
C THR A 845 -25.16 -11.00 -38.51
N LEU A 846 -25.16 -12.06 -39.34
CA LEU A 846 -26.03 -12.16 -40.53
C LEU A 846 -27.52 -12.12 -40.21
N GLN A 847 -27.90 -12.44 -38.96
CA GLN A 847 -29.29 -12.42 -38.50
C GLN A 847 -29.72 -11.03 -38.00
N SER A 848 -28.84 -10.02 -38.03
CA SER A 848 -29.16 -8.66 -37.63
C SER A 848 -30.24 -8.04 -38.52
N GLN A 849 -31.01 -7.11 -37.96
CA GLN A 849 -31.93 -6.27 -38.72
C GLN A 849 -31.24 -5.05 -39.35
N ASN A 850 -30.00 -4.76 -38.94
CA ASN A 850 -29.21 -3.68 -39.50
C ASN A 850 -28.52 -4.15 -40.79
N GLU A 851 -28.91 -3.59 -41.94
CA GLU A 851 -28.36 -3.96 -43.25
C GLU A 851 -26.85 -3.76 -43.34
N ASP A 852 -26.30 -2.69 -42.77
CA ASP A 852 -24.85 -2.41 -42.82
C ASP A 852 -24.06 -3.49 -42.05
N VAL A 853 -24.57 -3.92 -40.89
CA VAL A 853 -23.96 -5.01 -40.09
C VAL A 853 -23.92 -6.30 -40.90
N VAL A 854 -25.03 -6.65 -41.54
CA VAL A 854 -25.13 -7.85 -42.39
C VAL A 854 -24.19 -7.74 -43.59
N LYS A 855 -24.14 -6.56 -44.24
CA LYS A 855 -23.30 -6.27 -45.41
C LYS A 855 -21.82 -6.49 -45.11
N PHE A 856 -21.28 -5.87 -44.06
CA PHE A 856 -19.86 -6.03 -43.72
C PHE A 856 -19.53 -7.46 -43.30
N SER A 857 -20.45 -8.13 -42.61
CA SER A 857 -20.27 -9.52 -42.17
C SER A 857 -20.20 -10.49 -43.35
N ILE A 858 -21.16 -10.43 -44.28
CA ILE A 858 -21.18 -11.35 -45.44
C ILE A 858 -20.01 -11.08 -46.40
N VAL A 859 -19.58 -9.82 -46.53
CA VAL A 859 -18.40 -9.49 -47.34
C VAL A 859 -17.12 -10.00 -46.68
N SER A 860 -17.00 -9.91 -45.35
CA SER A 860 -15.86 -10.47 -44.62
C SER A 860 -15.78 -11.99 -44.82
N ILE A 861 -16.90 -12.69 -44.68
CA ILE A 861 -17.01 -14.13 -44.96
C ILE A 861 -16.60 -14.43 -46.41
N HIS A 862 -17.12 -13.67 -47.37
CA HIS A 862 -16.78 -13.83 -48.78
C HIS A 862 -15.28 -13.71 -49.03
N ASN A 863 -14.66 -12.65 -48.51
CA ASN A 863 -13.24 -12.39 -48.70
C ASN A 863 -12.38 -13.52 -48.11
N MET A 864 -12.73 -14.00 -46.92
CA MET A 864 -12.00 -15.11 -46.28
C MET A 864 -12.14 -16.41 -47.09
N LEU A 865 -13.34 -16.73 -47.56
CA LEU A 865 -13.54 -17.88 -48.45
C LEU A 865 -12.74 -17.70 -49.75
N TYR A 866 -12.78 -16.52 -50.36
CA TYR A 866 -12.05 -16.22 -51.58
C TYR A 866 -10.54 -16.46 -51.43
N TYR A 867 -9.89 -15.82 -50.45
CA TYR A 867 -8.43 -15.88 -50.31
C TYR A 867 -7.95 -17.28 -49.88
N ARG A 868 -8.63 -17.93 -48.94
CA ARG A 868 -8.31 -19.32 -48.55
C ARG A 868 -8.57 -20.30 -49.69
N GLY A 869 -9.58 -20.01 -50.52
CA GLY A 869 -9.91 -20.80 -51.70
C GLY A 869 -8.89 -20.63 -52.82
N GLU A 870 -8.36 -19.43 -53.02
CA GLU A 870 -7.49 -19.06 -54.15
C GLU A 870 -6.21 -19.89 -54.21
N GLY A 871 -5.48 -20.03 -53.10
CA GLY A 871 -4.23 -20.80 -53.00
C GLY A 871 -4.40 -22.31 -52.79
N SER A 872 -5.63 -22.82 -52.67
CA SER A 872 -5.91 -24.24 -52.42
C SER A 872 -6.09 -25.07 -53.70
N ASP A 873 -5.88 -26.39 -53.58
CA ASP A 873 -6.17 -27.35 -54.65
C ASP A 873 -7.65 -27.26 -55.05
N LYS A 874 -7.88 -26.90 -56.31
CA LYS A 874 -9.23 -26.70 -56.85
C LYS A 874 -10.00 -28.00 -56.94
N THR A 875 -9.35 -29.16 -57.03
CA THR A 875 -10.02 -30.47 -57.14
C THR A 875 -10.61 -30.94 -55.81
N GLN A 876 -10.09 -30.42 -54.70
CA GLN A 876 -10.51 -30.76 -53.35
C GLN A 876 -11.64 -29.84 -52.84
N GLN A 877 -12.28 -30.26 -51.75
CA GLN A 877 -13.24 -29.44 -51.03
C GLN A 877 -12.62 -28.12 -50.55
N HIS A 878 -13.44 -27.10 -50.31
CA HIS A 878 -12.96 -25.80 -49.86
C HIS A 878 -12.32 -25.90 -48.47
N PRO A 879 -11.15 -25.28 -48.19
CA PRO A 879 -10.46 -25.45 -46.90
C PRO A 879 -11.27 -25.00 -45.69
N GLN A 880 -12.21 -24.08 -45.92
CA GLN A 880 -13.10 -23.53 -44.88
C GLN A 880 -14.51 -24.14 -44.93
N SER A 881 -14.77 -25.15 -45.76
CA SER A 881 -16.09 -25.77 -45.91
C SER A 881 -16.56 -26.37 -44.58
N ASP A 882 -15.74 -27.20 -43.96
CA ASP A 882 -16.13 -27.92 -42.74
C ASP A 882 -16.32 -26.97 -41.56
N ALA A 883 -15.48 -25.93 -41.42
CA ALA A 883 -15.65 -24.91 -40.38
C ALA A 883 -16.97 -24.13 -40.54
N LEU A 884 -17.33 -23.78 -41.78
CA LEU A 884 -18.58 -23.07 -42.07
C LEU A 884 -19.82 -23.95 -41.84
N ILE A 885 -19.70 -25.26 -42.08
CA ILE A 885 -20.78 -26.22 -41.81
C ILE A 885 -20.90 -26.47 -40.30
N ALA A 886 -19.79 -26.71 -39.60
CA ALA A 886 -19.79 -26.95 -38.16
C ALA A 886 -20.37 -25.77 -37.36
N SER A 887 -20.23 -24.54 -37.85
CA SER A 887 -20.81 -23.33 -37.24
C SER A 887 -22.29 -23.09 -37.59
N GLY A 888 -22.94 -23.98 -38.35
CA GLY A 888 -24.30 -23.78 -38.88
C GLY A 888 -24.38 -22.60 -39.85
N GLY A 889 -23.25 -22.27 -40.46
CA GLY A 889 -23.06 -21.11 -41.31
C GLY A 889 -23.72 -21.22 -42.66
N VAL A 890 -23.66 -22.40 -43.25
CA VAL A 890 -24.23 -22.68 -44.57
C VAL A 890 -25.74 -22.45 -44.58
N GLU A 891 -26.45 -22.94 -43.56
CA GLU A 891 -27.89 -22.79 -43.40
C GLU A 891 -28.27 -21.32 -43.22
N LYS A 892 -27.52 -20.58 -42.39
CA LYS A 892 -27.74 -19.15 -42.15
C LYS A 892 -27.44 -18.29 -43.38
N ILE A 893 -26.41 -18.62 -44.16
CA ILE A 893 -26.11 -17.94 -45.42
C ILE A 893 -27.21 -18.21 -46.46
N TYR A 894 -27.71 -19.45 -46.56
CA TYR A 894 -28.83 -19.77 -47.44
C TYR A 894 -30.11 -19.04 -47.01
N ALA A 895 -30.40 -18.99 -45.71
CA ALA A 895 -31.52 -18.21 -45.18
C ALA A 895 -31.39 -16.71 -45.51
N LEU A 896 -30.18 -16.14 -45.41
CA LEU A 896 -29.92 -14.75 -45.78
C LEU A 896 -30.13 -14.52 -47.28
N TYR A 897 -29.68 -15.44 -48.13
CA TYR A 897 -29.93 -15.43 -49.56
C TYR A 897 -31.44 -15.41 -49.87
N LYS A 898 -32.23 -16.27 -49.20
CA LYS A 898 -33.68 -16.31 -49.35
C LYS A 898 -34.38 -15.06 -48.82
N LYS A 899 -33.87 -14.45 -47.73
CA LYS A 899 -34.40 -13.21 -47.15
C LYS A 899 -34.33 -12.03 -48.14
N ASN A 900 -33.36 -12.04 -49.07
CA ASN A 900 -33.21 -11.05 -50.13
C ASN A 900 -33.21 -9.59 -49.61
N VAL A 901 -32.40 -9.32 -48.58
CA VAL A 901 -32.31 -8.00 -47.91
C VAL A 901 -31.99 -6.89 -48.91
N SER A 902 -30.96 -7.09 -49.74
CA SER A 902 -30.64 -6.23 -50.88
C SER A 902 -29.91 -7.05 -51.96
N LYS A 903 -29.90 -6.58 -53.21
CA LYS A 903 -29.23 -7.29 -54.32
C LYS A 903 -27.76 -7.59 -53.98
N PHE A 904 -27.05 -6.62 -53.43
CA PHE A 904 -25.65 -6.77 -53.04
C PHE A 904 -25.44 -7.90 -52.03
N ILE A 905 -26.24 -7.93 -50.95
CA ILE A 905 -26.15 -8.96 -49.91
C ILE A 905 -26.55 -10.32 -50.45
N LYS A 906 -27.64 -10.39 -51.22
CA LYS A 906 -28.12 -11.64 -51.84
C LYS A 906 -27.07 -12.25 -52.77
N ASP A 907 -26.46 -11.43 -53.61
CA ASP A 907 -25.41 -11.84 -54.54
C ASP A 907 -24.16 -12.34 -53.80
N ARG A 908 -23.78 -11.71 -52.69
CA ARG A 908 -22.65 -12.20 -51.87
C ARG A 908 -23.00 -13.48 -51.13
N ALA A 909 -24.23 -13.60 -50.62
CA ALA A 909 -24.68 -14.80 -49.93
C ALA A 909 -24.69 -16.03 -50.83
N ILE A 910 -25.23 -15.93 -52.06
CA ILE A 910 -25.23 -17.07 -53.00
C ILE A 910 -23.80 -17.50 -53.37
N ILE A 911 -22.88 -16.55 -53.59
CA ILE A 911 -21.48 -16.88 -53.90
C ILE A 911 -20.78 -17.54 -52.71
N CYS A 912 -20.98 -17.03 -51.48
CA CYS A 912 -20.42 -17.66 -50.27
C CYS A 912 -20.93 -19.10 -50.09
N PHE A 913 -22.24 -19.31 -50.28
CA PHE A 913 -22.84 -20.65 -50.22
C PHE A 913 -22.17 -21.59 -51.22
N CYS A 914 -21.98 -21.15 -52.47
CA CYS A 914 -21.39 -22.00 -53.51
C CYS A 914 -19.91 -22.31 -53.24
N PHE A 915 -19.14 -21.35 -52.71
CA PHE A 915 -17.75 -21.61 -52.30
C PHE A 915 -17.66 -22.66 -51.20
N ALA A 916 -18.61 -22.67 -50.26
CA ALA A 916 -18.67 -23.69 -49.21
C ALA A 916 -18.91 -25.10 -49.77
N TYR A 917 -19.62 -25.23 -50.90
CA TYR A 917 -19.94 -26.50 -51.55
C TYR A 917 -19.00 -26.89 -52.70
N ARG A 918 -17.80 -26.29 -52.79
CA ARG A 918 -16.82 -26.71 -53.79
C ARG A 918 -16.55 -28.21 -53.69
N ALA A 919 -16.67 -28.92 -54.81
CA ALA A 919 -16.51 -30.38 -54.90
C ALA A 919 -17.37 -31.20 -53.91
N ARG A 920 -18.49 -30.65 -53.41
CA ARG A 920 -19.41 -31.29 -52.48
C ARG A 920 -20.83 -31.26 -53.02
N GLU A 921 -21.60 -32.33 -52.79
CA GLU A 921 -23.01 -32.38 -53.18
C GLU A 921 -23.84 -31.39 -52.33
N ILE A 922 -24.73 -30.63 -52.98
CA ILE A 922 -25.67 -29.76 -52.28
C ILE A 922 -26.92 -30.58 -51.93
N THR A 923 -27.26 -30.62 -50.64
CA THR A 923 -28.47 -31.28 -50.13
C THR A 923 -29.30 -30.31 -49.28
N PRO A 924 -30.64 -30.37 -49.31
CA PRO A 924 -31.49 -31.26 -50.12
C PRO A 924 -31.58 -30.85 -51.60
N PRO A 925 -32.11 -31.72 -52.50
CA PRO A 925 -32.20 -31.46 -53.95
C PRO A 925 -32.94 -30.16 -54.31
N GLU A 926 -33.90 -29.73 -53.51
CA GLU A 926 -34.63 -28.47 -53.70
C GLU A 926 -33.68 -27.26 -53.61
N THR A 927 -32.78 -27.25 -52.63
CA THR A 927 -31.75 -26.22 -52.47
C THR A 927 -30.73 -26.27 -53.61
N GLN A 928 -30.35 -27.48 -54.04
CA GLN A 928 -29.46 -27.68 -55.18
C GLN A 928 -30.05 -27.09 -56.47
N GLN A 929 -31.33 -27.36 -56.74
CA GLN A 929 -32.04 -26.83 -57.90
C GLN A 929 -32.16 -25.31 -57.87
N ASP A 930 -32.57 -24.75 -56.72
CA ASP A 930 -32.71 -23.29 -56.52
C ASP A 930 -31.40 -22.56 -56.80
N ILE A 931 -30.30 -22.99 -56.17
CA ILE A 931 -28.99 -22.34 -56.29
C ILE A 931 -28.45 -22.42 -57.73
N ILE A 932 -28.49 -23.60 -58.34
CA ILE A 932 -27.93 -23.80 -59.69
C ILE A 932 -28.73 -23.01 -60.74
N THR A 933 -30.07 -22.99 -60.63
CA THR A 933 -30.94 -22.26 -61.55
C THR A 933 -30.65 -20.75 -61.49
N ASN A 934 -30.52 -20.19 -60.28
CA ASN A 934 -30.20 -18.77 -60.10
C ASN A 934 -28.78 -18.44 -60.59
N LEU A 935 -27.78 -19.29 -60.32
CA LEU A 935 -26.41 -19.08 -60.82
C LEU A 935 -26.32 -19.06 -62.35
N LYS A 936 -27.05 -19.93 -63.05
CA LYS A 936 -27.09 -19.94 -64.53
C LYS A 936 -27.52 -18.58 -65.10
N VAL A 937 -28.47 -17.90 -64.44
CA VAL A 937 -28.91 -16.54 -64.82
C VAL A 937 -27.81 -15.51 -64.56
N LEU A 938 -27.16 -15.59 -63.39
CA LEU A 938 -26.15 -14.62 -62.93
C LEU A 938 -24.85 -14.65 -63.76
N VAL A 939 -24.59 -15.70 -64.55
CA VAL A 939 -23.50 -15.72 -65.54
C VAL A 939 -23.68 -14.65 -66.64
N ARG A 940 -24.89 -14.09 -66.79
CA ARG A 940 -25.20 -13.01 -67.74
C ARG A 940 -25.47 -11.67 -67.05
N ASP A 941 -25.14 -11.53 -65.77
CA ASP A 941 -25.33 -10.27 -65.02
C ASP A 941 -24.50 -9.14 -65.66
N GLN A 942 -25.04 -7.91 -65.61
CA GLN A 942 -24.38 -6.70 -66.09
C GLN A 942 -23.19 -6.33 -65.20
N ASP A 943 -23.26 -6.65 -63.90
CA ASP A 943 -22.15 -6.48 -62.98
C ASP A 943 -21.02 -7.47 -63.32
N THR A 944 -19.86 -6.93 -63.69
CA THR A 944 -18.72 -7.74 -64.15
C THR A 944 -18.19 -8.64 -63.05
N TRP A 945 -18.20 -8.18 -61.79
CA TRP A 945 -17.80 -9.00 -60.66
C TRP A 945 -18.75 -10.19 -60.50
N MET A 946 -20.07 -9.95 -60.54
CA MET A 946 -21.07 -11.00 -60.32
C MET A 946 -21.05 -12.05 -61.43
N LYS A 947 -20.91 -11.61 -62.67
CA LYS A 947 -20.70 -12.50 -63.82
C LYS A 947 -19.52 -13.44 -63.60
N ASN A 948 -18.36 -12.89 -63.22
CA ASN A 948 -17.14 -13.68 -63.05
C ASN A 948 -17.19 -14.59 -61.81
N ALA A 949 -17.74 -14.09 -60.70
CA ALA A 949 -17.96 -14.88 -59.48
C ALA A 949 -18.91 -16.05 -59.72
N SER A 950 -19.99 -15.85 -60.49
CA SER A 950 -20.96 -16.89 -60.81
C SER A 950 -20.38 -17.98 -61.72
N LYS A 951 -19.57 -17.60 -62.70
CA LYS A 951 -18.81 -18.56 -63.53
C LYS A 951 -17.90 -19.43 -62.67
N ARG A 952 -17.14 -18.80 -61.77
CA ARG A 952 -16.25 -19.50 -60.83
C ARG A 952 -17.03 -20.45 -59.91
N ALA A 953 -18.15 -19.98 -59.34
CA ALA A 953 -19.00 -20.80 -58.48
C ALA A 953 -19.53 -22.05 -59.21
N LEU A 954 -20.03 -21.91 -60.45
CA LEU A 954 -20.48 -23.06 -61.25
C LEU A 954 -19.34 -24.04 -61.57
N LYS A 955 -18.15 -23.52 -61.85
CA LYS A 955 -16.95 -24.35 -62.06
C LYS A 955 -16.56 -25.12 -60.79
N ASP A 956 -16.70 -24.52 -59.62
CA ASP A 956 -16.41 -25.16 -58.34
C ASP A 956 -17.46 -26.21 -57.94
N LEU A 957 -18.74 -25.94 -58.20
CA LEU A 957 -19.83 -26.89 -57.93
C LEU A 957 -19.80 -28.09 -58.87
N SER A 958 -19.44 -27.89 -60.15
CA SER A 958 -19.43 -28.96 -61.17
C SER A 958 -18.35 -30.03 -60.98
N LYS A 959 -17.49 -29.89 -59.97
CA LYS A 959 -16.52 -30.92 -59.57
C LYS A 959 -17.18 -32.09 -58.84
N ASN A 960 -18.38 -31.89 -58.31
CA ASN A 960 -19.22 -32.98 -57.82
C ASN A 960 -20.16 -33.46 -58.92
N GLU A 961 -20.34 -34.77 -59.08
CA GLU A 961 -21.09 -35.37 -60.17
C GLU A 961 -22.58 -35.02 -60.17
N SER A 962 -23.22 -35.03 -58.99
CA SER A 962 -24.65 -34.69 -58.80
C SER A 962 -24.91 -33.25 -59.22
N ASN A 963 -24.11 -32.30 -58.71
CA ASN A 963 -24.19 -30.90 -59.11
C ASN A 963 -23.90 -30.70 -60.61
N ARG A 964 -22.89 -31.39 -61.16
CA ARG A 964 -22.51 -31.30 -62.58
C ARG A 964 -23.64 -31.71 -63.51
N ALA A 965 -24.30 -32.83 -63.21
CA ALA A 965 -25.44 -33.33 -63.98
C ALA A 965 -26.55 -32.28 -64.05
N LEU A 966 -26.86 -31.61 -62.93
CA LEU A 966 -27.88 -30.58 -62.89
C LEU A 966 -27.46 -29.25 -63.54
N ILE A 967 -26.18 -28.89 -63.46
CA ILE A 967 -25.64 -27.73 -64.20
C ILE A 967 -25.78 -27.93 -65.71
N MET A 968 -25.58 -29.15 -66.21
CA MET A 968 -25.63 -29.45 -67.65
C MET A 968 -27.04 -29.65 -68.22
N THR A 969 -28.10 -29.59 -67.40
CA THR A 969 -29.48 -29.65 -67.91
C THR A 969 -29.75 -28.51 -68.89
N ASP A 970 -30.69 -28.76 -69.80
CA ASP A 970 -31.18 -27.77 -70.78
C ASP A 970 -30.09 -27.26 -71.74
N GLY A 971 -29.03 -28.04 -71.92
CA GLY A 971 -27.91 -27.72 -72.83
C GLY A 971 -26.96 -26.65 -72.30
N PHE A 972 -27.02 -26.30 -71.01
CA PHE A 972 -26.13 -25.29 -70.42
C PHE A 972 -24.69 -25.82 -70.33
N THR A 973 -23.74 -25.06 -70.90
CA THR A 973 -22.31 -25.41 -70.87
C THR A 973 -21.64 -24.78 -69.65
N ILE A 974 -20.85 -25.55 -68.91
CA ILE A 974 -20.07 -25.04 -67.77
C ILE A 974 -19.09 -23.98 -68.29
N PRO A 975 -19.09 -22.76 -67.74
CA PRO A 975 -18.16 -21.71 -68.15
C PRO A 975 -16.69 -22.13 -67.93
N GLU A 976 -15.82 -21.80 -68.89
CA GLU A 976 -14.37 -22.01 -68.79
C GLU A 976 -13.71 -21.20 -67.67
#